data_AF-A0A6J2YET3-F1
#
_entry.id   AF-A0A6J2YET3-F1
#
_cell.length_a   1.000
_cell.length_b   1.000
_cell.length_c   1.000
_cell.angle_alpha   90.00
_cell.angle_beta   90.00
_cell.angle_gamma   90.00
#
_symmetry.space_group_name_H-M   'P 1'
#
loop_
_entity.id
_entity.type
_entity.pdbx_description
1 polymer ?
#
loop_
_entity_poly.entity_id
_entity_poly.type
_entity_poly.pdbx_seq_one_letter_code
_entity_poly.pdbx_strand_id
1 'polypeptide(L)'
;MLIELVLPFFKSYSMHILCLTSGMKSIVGITGGATRASITHHQAIKDNMAEISAKDGSQETVVNLIGSFVSIFLLNYFTSSVSEWALLLSLMCLHLYTNYLAVKALIFKTFNKQRLALVLRTYFTIGTVLNPYKINEREAVLLGHGLKVKSICGFDVVLCHSLKKALKYYKAVDVKELCDIYMNKNYLLFVCGKNRTIYVSLKNRETTEDVVAAYFHAVCLGIATSIYNTIELDIYSKRQLHHPTPITRLFTYMKSYEKFQNNFRNIPYHYLKSFYEFVNQENAMFFTALRINDNNEIRSVHQGRSFLHNFRGIIDFFKEVLLPYGYPESVSEDYLEYQIWDTLQAFCSTIIGAFTTRAVLKGVGVGDSDANALSATITWILKEGTGMIGRILFAWWKGSGLDCDCKKWRFFADILNDSAMLIELVLPFFKSYSMYILCLTSGMKSIVGITGGATRASITHHQAIKDNMAEISAKDGSQETVVNLIGSVTSIFLLNYFTSSLLKWALILSLMCLHLYTNYLAVKTLIFKTFNKQRIALVLKTYFTIGTVLNPCKINEREAVLLGQGLKVKSICGFDVVLCHSLKEALKYYKAVEVKNLCNIYMDKKYLLLVCSKNKTIYVSLKNRETAADVVAAYFHAVYLGIATSIYNKIELDIYSKRQVHHPTSITTLFTFMESYEKFQNNRKIYIPPLNYFKGFYNLANSETEKFFTALRRNGWSINSHCLAIGKYRVDWENNKKLP
;
A
#
# COMPACT_ATOMS: atom_id res chain seq x y z
N MET A 1 -22.42 -18.81 6.51
CA MET A 1 -23.30 -19.32 5.43
C MET A 1 -23.87 -20.68 5.79
N LEU A 2 -23.12 -21.80 5.68
CA LEU A 2 -23.65 -23.14 6.02
C LEU A 2 -24.35 -23.22 7.39
N ILE A 3 -23.72 -22.70 8.44
CA ILE A 3 -24.28 -22.70 9.80
C ILE A 3 -25.59 -21.89 9.89
N GLU A 4 -25.72 -20.79 9.14
CA GLU A 4 -26.94 -19.95 9.13
C GLU A 4 -28.08 -20.63 8.38
N LEU A 5 -27.79 -21.52 7.44
CA LEU A 5 -28.80 -22.25 6.66
C LEU A 5 -29.47 -23.37 7.46
N VAL A 6 -28.84 -23.80 8.55
CA VAL A 6 -29.43 -24.78 9.46
C VAL A 6 -30.34 -24.12 10.50
N LEU A 7 -30.37 -22.78 10.55
CA LEU A 7 -31.15 -22.00 11.52
C LEU A 7 -32.66 -22.33 11.53
N PRO A 8 -33.33 -22.61 10.39
CA PRO A 8 -34.74 -23.04 10.38
C PRO A 8 -34.98 -24.33 11.19
N PHE A 9 -33.99 -25.21 11.30
CA PHE A 9 -34.06 -26.47 12.05
C PHE A 9 -33.72 -26.31 13.54
N PHE A 10 -33.09 -25.20 13.94
CA PHE A 10 -32.63 -24.94 15.32
C PHE A 10 -33.11 -23.57 15.83
N LYS A 11 -34.41 -23.29 15.73
CA LYS A 11 -35.01 -21.99 16.10
C LYS A 11 -34.69 -21.55 17.54
N SER A 12 -34.65 -22.49 18.49
CA SER A 12 -34.33 -22.21 19.91
C SER A 12 -32.89 -21.71 20.13
N TYR A 13 -31.97 -22.02 19.22
CA TYR A 13 -30.57 -21.58 19.28
C TYR A 13 -30.25 -20.46 18.27
N SER A 14 -31.26 -19.89 17.61
CA SER A 14 -31.10 -18.89 16.55
C SER A 14 -30.16 -17.73 16.95
N MET A 15 -30.31 -17.18 18.16
CA MET A 15 -29.42 -16.12 18.66
C MET A 15 -27.97 -16.59 18.82
N HIS A 16 -27.74 -17.76 19.40
CA HIS A 16 -26.37 -18.30 19.56
C HIS A 16 -25.72 -18.58 18.20
N ILE A 17 -26.48 -19.15 17.26
CA ILE A 17 -26.03 -19.42 15.89
C ILE A 17 -25.67 -18.11 15.19
N LEU A 18 -26.52 -17.08 15.25
CA LEU A 18 -26.27 -15.77 14.65
C LEU A 18 -25.08 -15.04 15.27
N CYS A 19 -24.91 -15.12 16.60
CA CYS A 19 -23.74 -14.55 17.27
C CYS A 19 -22.45 -15.27 16.87
N LEU A 20 -22.46 -16.61 16.81
CA LEU A 20 -21.32 -17.40 16.36
C LEU A 20 -20.95 -17.08 14.92
N THR A 21 -21.94 -17.05 14.01
CA THR A 21 -21.70 -16.77 12.59
C THR A 21 -21.26 -15.33 12.36
N SER A 22 -21.76 -14.38 13.14
CA SER A 22 -21.28 -13.00 13.15
C SER A 22 -19.81 -12.94 13.56
N GLY A 23 -19.42 -13.61 14.65
CA GLY A 23 -18.01 -13.72 15.06
C GLY A 23 -17.12 -14.32 13.97
N MET A 24 -17.57 -15.39 13.30
CA MET A 24 -16.85 -15.97 12.17
C MET A 24 -16.72 -15.00 10.99
N LYS A 25 -17.79 -14.27 10.65
CA LYS A 25 -17.79 -13.26 9.59
C LYS A 25 -16.82 -12.11 9.90
N SER A 26 -16.72 -11.68 11.18
CA SER A 26 -15.74 -10.68 11.60
C SER A 26 -14.30 -11.16 11.42
N ILE A 27 -14.00 -12.43 11.76
CA ILE A 27 -12.67 -13.02 11.52
C ILE A 27 -12.34 -13.03 10.02
N VAL A 28 -13.31 -13.43 9.18
CA VAL A 28 -13.17 -13.41 7.72
C VAL A 28 -12.97 -11.98 7.21
N GLY A 29 -13.69 -11.00 7.75
CA GLY A 29 -13.55 -9.59 7.38
C GLY A 29 -12.15 -9.04 7.64
N ILE A 30 -11.61 -9.26 8.85
CA ILE A 30 -10.25 -8.82 9.21
C ILE A 30 -9.20 -9.54 8.35
N THR A 31 -9.33 -10.86 8.19
CA THR A 31 -8.39 -11.67 7.39
C THR A 31 -8.44 -11.29 5.91
N GLY A 32 -9.63 -11.09 5.37
CA GLY A 32 -9.87 -10.66 4.00
C GLY A 32 -9.33 -9.26 3.73
N GLY A 33 -9.56 -8.30 4.63
CA GLY A 33 -9.01 -6.95 4.53
C GLY A 33 -7.47 -6.94 4.53
N ALA A 34 -6.87 -7.63 5.49
CA ALA A 34 -5.42 -7.72 5.63
C ALA A 34 -4.74 -8.38 4.42
N THR A 35 -5.31 -9.49 3.93
CA THR A 35 -4.77 -10.20 2.76
C THR A 35 -4.99 -9.41 1.46
N ARG A 36 -6.16 -8.79 1.29
CA ARG A 36 -6.45 -7.92 0.13
C ARG A 36 -5.47 -6.75 0.08
N ALA A 37 -5.17 -6.10 1.21
CA ALA A 37 -4.15 -5.05 1.27
C ALA A 37 -2.78 -5.52 0.73
N SER A 38 -2.33 -6.71 1.13
CA SER A 38 -1.07 -7.29 0.62
C SER A 38 -1.13 -7.63 -0.87
N ILE A 39 -2.28 -8.06 -1.40
CA ILE A 39 -2.47 -8.37 -2.81
C ILE A 39 -2.47 -7.08 -3.64
N THR A 40 -3.21 -6.07 -3.20
CA THR A 40 -3.24 -4.75 -3.84
C THR A 40 -1.84 -4.14 -3.90
N HIS A 41 -1.06 -4.25 -2.83
CA HIS A 41 0.34 -3.80 -2.82
C HIS A 41 1.21 -4.54 -3.84
N HIS A 42 1.05 -5.86 -3.93
CA HIS A 42 1.76 -6.65 -4.93
C HIS A 42 1.40 -6.23 -6.36
N GLN A 43 0.15 -5.85 -6.61
CA GLN A 43 -0.33 -5.44 -7.93
C GLN A 43 0.01 -3.98 -8.28
N ALA A 44 0.24 -3.11 -7.28
CA ALA A 44 0.51 -1.68 -7.44
C ALA A 44 1.97 -1.37 -7.80
N ILE A 45 2.44 -1.91 -8.92
CA ILE A 45 3.84 -1.77 -9.38
C ILE A 45 4.26 -0.30 -9.60
N LYS A 46 3.31 0.63 -9.81
CA LYS A 46 3.56 2.05 -10.06
C LYS A 46 3.04 2.97 -8.93
N ASP A 47 2.99 2.48 -7.69
CA ASP A 47 2.46 3.21 -6.53
C ASP A 47 1.00 3.68 -6.73
N ASN A 48 0.21 2.96 -7.54
CA ASN A 48 -1.19 3.29 -7.87
C ASN A 48 -2.19 2.49 -7.00
N MET A 49 -1.96 2.52 -5.69
CA MET A 49 -2.70 1.74 -4.69
C MET A 49 -4.21 2.05 -4.67
N ALA A 50 -4.56 3.34 -4.63
CA ALA A 50 -5.96 3.78 -4.59
C ALA A 50 -6.68 3.39 -5.89
N GLU A 51 -6.01 3.51 -7.03
CA GLU A 51 -6.61 3.12 -8.31
C GLU A 51 -6.94 1.61 -8.34
N ILE A 52 -5.99 0.75 -7.97
CA ILE A 52 -6.22 -0.70 -7.97
C ILE A 52 -7.32 -1.07 -6.98
N SER A 53 -7.30 -0.50 -5.76
CA SER A 53 -8.36 -0.73 -4.76
C SER A 53 -9.73 -0.27 -5.25
N ALA A 54 -9.83 0.90 -5.90
CA ALA A 54 -11.07 1.39 -6.48
C ALA A 54 -11.58 0.49 -7.62
N LYS A 55 -10.68 -0.04 -8.45
CA LYS A 55 -11.03 -0.97 -9.52
C LYS A 55 -11.45 -2.34 -9.01
N ASP A 56 -10.78 -2.88 -8.01
CA ASP A 56 -11.18 -4.12 -7.31
C ASP A 56 -12.61 -4.00 -6.78
N GLY A 57 -12.91 -2.93 -6.04
CA GLY A 57 -14.26 -2.66 -5.55
C GLY A 57 -15.30 -2.52 -6.67
N SER A 58 -14.93 -1.96 -7.83
CA SER A 58 -15.82 -1.88 -8.99
C SER A 58 -16.08 -3.25 -9.65
N GLN A 59 -15.06 -4.11 -9.73
CA GLN A 59 -15.19 -5.46 -10.28
C GLN A 59 -16.08 -6.32 -9.38
N GLU A 60 -15.84 -6.29 -8.06
CA GLU A 60 -16.69 -6.95 -7.07
C GLU A 60 -18.16 -6.51 -7.22
N THR A 61 -18.38 -5.21 -7.44
CA THR A 61 -19.72 -4.64 -7.61
C THR A 61 -20.42 -5.13 -8.88
N VAL A 62 -19.72 -5.21 -10.01
CA VAL A 62 -20.28 -5.75 -11.27
C VAL A 62 -20.69 -7.21 -11.08
N VAL A 63 -19.84 -8.02 -10.45
CA VAL A 63 -20.13 -9.44 -10.19
C VAL A 63 -21.31 -9.59 -9.24
N ASN A 64 -21.39 -8.79 -8.18
CA ASN A 64 -22.52 -8.81 -7.23
C ASN A 64 -23.84 -8.40 -7.90
N LEU A 65 -23.79 -7.44 -8.84
CA LEU A 65 -24.97 -7.02 -9.59
C LEU A 65 -25.48 -8.17 -10.49
N ILE A 66 -24.59 -8.80 -11.26
CA ILE A 66 -24.92 -9.96 -12.09
C ILE A 66 -25.46 -11.09 -11.20
N GLY A 67 -24.79 -11.39 -10.10
CA GLY A 67 -25.19 -12.41 -9.14
C GLY A 67 -26.57 -12.15 -8.55
N SER A 68 -26.92 -10.90 -8.27
CA SER A 68 -28.24 -10.51 -7.77
C SER A 68 -29.34 -10.75 -8.81
N PHE A 69 -29.12 -10.36 -10.07
CA PHE A 69 -30.06 -10.64 -11.17
C PHE A 69 -30.25 -12.14 -11.41
N VAL A 70 -29.15 -12.90 -11.44
CA VAL A 70 -29.18 -14.36 -11.58
C VAL A 70 -29.90 -15.00 -10.39
N SER A 71 -29.66 -14.52 -9.17
CA SER A 71 -30.33 -15.03 -7.97
C SER A 71 -31.85 -14.86 -8.02
N ILE A 72 -32.36 -13.72 -8.53
CA ILE A 72 -33.80 -13.49 -8.67
C ILE A 72 -34.41 -14.55 -9.61
N PHE A 73 -33.73 -14.89 -10.70
CA PHE A 73 -34.19 -15.93 -11.63
C PHE A 73 -34.11 -17.34 -11.00
N LEU A 74 -33.00 -17.67 -10.33
CA LEU A 74 -32.79 -18.98 -9.71
C LEU A 74 -33.80 -19.27 -8.58
N LEU A 75 -34.13 -18.26 -7.76
CA LEU A 75 -35.10 -18.42 -6.66
C LEU A 75 -36.50 -18.81 -7.15
N ASN A 76 -36.88 -18.44 -8.38
CA ASN A 76 -38.17 -18.82 -8.97
C ASN A 76 -38.17 -20.24 -9.55
N TYR A 77 -37.00 -20.82 -9.80
CA TYR A 77 -36.86 -22.13 -10.44
C TYR A 77 -36.61 -23.26 -9.42
N PHE A 78 -35.87 -22.97 -8.35
CA PHE A 78 -35.51 -23.93 -7.31
C PHE A 78 -36.43 -23.75 -6.09
N THR A 79 -37.57 -24.43 -6.08
CA THR A 79 -38.59 -24.30 -5.02
C THR A 79 -38.52 -25.40 -3.95
N SER A 80 -37.72 -26.45 -4.17
CA SER A 80 -37.55 -27.53 -3.20
C SER A 80 -36.29 -27.35 -2.37
N SER A 81 -36.38 -27.61 -1.07
CA SER A 81 -35.25 -27.49 -0.14
C SER A 81 -34.03 -28.30 -0.60
N VAL A 82 -34.22 -29.53 -1.11
CA VAL A 82 -33.12 -30.37 -1.62
C VAL A 82 -32.41 -29.69 -2.81
N SER A 83 -33.19 -29.12 -3.74
CA SER A 83 -32.65 -28.47 -4.93
C SER A 83 -31.92 -27.15 -4.59
N GLU A 84 -32.39 -26.42 -3.58
CA GLU A 84 -31.69 -25.24 -3.04
C GLU A 84 -30.36 -25.61 -2.39
N TRP A 85 -30.34 -26.65 -1.54
CA TRP A 85 -29.11 -27.16 -0.91
C TRP A 85 -28.10 -27.66 -1.95
N ALA A 86 -28.57 -28.38 -2.98
CA ALA A 86 -27.71 -28.84 -4.07
C ALA A 86 -27.11 -27.68 -4.87
N LEU A 87 -27.93 -26.69 -5.24
CA LEU A 87 -27.47 -25.48 -5.93
C LEU A 87 -26.45 -24.71 -5.10
N LEU A 88 -26.74 -24.49 -3.82
CA LEU A 88 -25.85 -23.76 -2.93
C LEU A 88 -24.51 -24.49 -2.75
N LEU A 89 -24.53 -25.81 -2.51
CA LEU A 89 -23.30 -26.59 -2.37
C LEU A 89 -22.47 -26.53 -3.67
N SER A 90 -23.13 -26.61 -4.82
CA SER A 90 -22.49 -26.44 -6.14
C SER A 90 -21.84 -25.06 -6.29
N LEU A 91 -22.56 -23.98 -5.98
CA LEU A 91 -22.04 -22.61 -6.03
C LEU A 91 -20.89 -22.39 -5.04
N MET A 92 -20.95 -23.00 -3.85
CA MET A 92 -19.88 -22.93 -2.86
C MET A 92 -18.63 -23.68 -3.32
N CYS A 93 -18.79 -24.87 -3.91
CA CYS A 93 -17.68 -25.60 -4.53
C CYS A 93 -17.05 -24.80 -5.68
N LEU A 94 -17.88 -24.20 -6.54
CA LEU A 94 -17.43 -23.32 -7.62
C LEU A 94 -16.69 -22.09 -7.07
N HIS A 95 -17.21 -21.47 -6.01
CA HIS A 95 -16.56 -20.34 -5.34
C HIS A 95 -15.18 -20.72 -4.78
N LEU A 96 -15.08 -21.86 -4.08
CA LEU A 96 -13.80 -22.34 -3.55
C LEU A 96 -12.81 -22.68 -4.66
N TYR A 97 -13.27 -23.29 -5.76
CA TYR A 97 -12.44 -23.61 -6.91
C TYR A 97 -11.95 -22.36 -7.64
N THR A 98 -12.82 -21.40 -7.91
CA THR A 98 -12.43 -20.12 -8.56
C THR A 98 -11.50 -19.31 -7.65
N ASN A 99 -11.72 -19.32 -6.34
CA ASN A 99 -10.80 -18.71 -5.38
C ASN A 99 -9.42 -19.40 -5.37
N TYR A 100 -9.39 -20.74 -5.43
CA TYR A 100 -8.13 -21.48 -5.56
C TYR A 100 -7.36 -21.08 -6.84
N LEU A 101 -8.03 -20.98 -7.98
CA LEU A 101 -7.43 -20.53 -9.23
C LEU A 101 -6.94 -19.08 -9.14
N ALA A 102 -7.74 -18.18 -8.56
CA ALA A 102 -7.38 -16.77 -8.38
C ALA A 102 -6.12 -16.61 -7.51
N VAL A 103 -6.04 -17.32 -6.38
CA VAL A 103 -4.87 -17.29 -5.50
C VAL A 103 -3.65 -17.91 -6.20
N LYS A 104 -3.81 -18.99 -6.97
CA LYS A 104 -2.74 -19.58 -7.78
C LYS A 104 -2.23 -18.68 -8.91
N ALA A 105 -3.00 -17.69 -9.35
CA ALA A 105 -2.55 -16.72 -10.34
C ALA A 105 -1.59 -15.65 -9.76
N LEU A 106 -1.50 -15.54 -8.42
CA LEU A 106 -0.66 -14.54 -7.76
C LEU A 106 0.80 -14.99 -7.66
N ILE A 107 1.68 -14.31 -8.40
CA ILE A 107 3.10 -14.68 -8.47
C ILE A 107 3.93 -13.71 -7.64
N PHE A 108 4.08 -14.06 -6.36
CA PHE A 108 4.88 -13.26 -5.44
C PHE A 108 6.38 -13.44 -5.69
N LYS A 109 7.11 -12.31 -5.68
CA LYS A 109 8.57 -12.24 -5.76
C LYS A 109 9.25 -12.23 -4.39
N THR A 110 8.46 -12.34 -3.32
CA THR A 110 8.90 -12.27 -1.92
C THR A 110 8.91 -13.66 -1.28
N PHE A 111 9.77 -13.85 -0.28
CA PHE A 111 9.85 -15.12 0.45
C PHE A 111 8.89 -15.17 1.63
N ASN A 112 8.01 -16.18 1.62
CA ASN A 112 7.45 -16.73 2.85
C ASN A 112 8.25 -18.00 3.24
N LYS A 113 7.93 -18.61 4.39
CA LYS A 113 8.64 -19.80 4.88
C LYS A 113 8.61 -20.97 3.88
N GLN A 114 7.49 -21.19 3.20
CA GLN A 114 7.34 -22.30 2.26
C GLN A 114 8.11 -22.05 0.95
N ARG A 115 8.00 -20.85 0.37
CA ARG A 115 8.75 -20.45 -0.83
C ARG A 115 10.24 -20.52 -0.59
N LEU A 116 10.70 -20.02 0.57
CA LEU A 116 12.10 -20.13 0.95
C LEU A 116 12.54 -21.59 1.12
N ALA A 117 11.72 -22.44 1.74
CA ALA A 117 12.01 -23.88 1.83
C ALA A 117 12.10 -24.55 0.45
N LEU A 118 11.21 -24.22 -0.50
CA LEU A 118 11.26 -24.73 -1.87
C LEU A 118 12.52 -24.26 -2.62
N VAL A 119 12.89 -23.00 -2.46
CA VAL A 119 14.12 -22.41 -3.02
C VAL A 119 15.35 -23.11 -2.46
N LEU A 120 15.44 -23.25 -1.13
CA LEU A 120 16.56 -23.91 -0.47
C LEU A 120 16.65 -25.38 -0.86
N ARG A 121 15.52 -26.11 -0.91
CA ARG A 121 15.51 -27.51 -1.35
C ARG A 121 16.07 -27.64 -2.76
N THR A 122 15.66 -26.79 -3.68
CA THR A 122 16.17 -26.83 -5.07
C THR A 122 17.65 -26.47 -5.13
N TYR A 123 18.06 -25.44 -4.39
CA TYR A 123 19.46 -25.04 -4.32
C TYR A 123 20.34 -26.17 -3.77
N PHE A 124 19.99 -26.79 -2.64
CA PHE A 124 20.79 -27.87 -2.05
C PHE A 124 20.86 -29.11 -2.96
N THR A 125 19.79 -29.42 -3.69
CA THR A 125 19.71 -30.61 -4.55
C THR A 125 20.29 -30.43 -5.95
N ILE A 126 20.22 -29.23 -6.53
CA ILE A 126 20.58 -28.98 -7.95
C ILE A 126 21.68 -27.92 -8.09
N GLY A 127 21.89 -27.06 -7.09
CA GLY A 127 22.83 -25.93 -7.14
C GLY A 127 22.26 -24.66 -7.80
N THR A 128 20.99 -24.69 -8.23
CA THR A 128 20.28 -23.55 -8.84
C THR A 128 18.97 -23.25 -8.12
N VAL A 129 18.46 -22.04 -8.29
CA VAL A 129 17.19 -21.59 -7.69
C VAL A 129 16.10 -21.51 -8.75
N LEU A 130 14.90 -22.00 -8.41
CA LEU A 130 13.73 -21.86 -9.28
C LEU A 130 13.27 -20.41 -9.37
N ASN A 131 12.79 -20.01 -10.54
CA ASN A 131 12.13 -18.72 -10.71
C ASN A 131 10.77 -18.69 -9.95
N PRO A 132 10.21 -17.49 -9.67
CA PRO A 132 8.95 -17.35 -8.94
C PRO A 132 7.77 -18.13 -9.54
N TYR A 133 7.71 -18.27 -10.87
CA TYR A 133 6.65 -19.01 -11.57
C TYR A 133 6.65 -20.50 -11.18
N LYS A 134 7.82 -21.16 -11.27
CA LYS A 134 7.97 -22.57 -10.90
C LYS A 134 7.80 -22.81 -9.39
N ILE A 135 8.13 -21.82 -8.56
CA ILE A 135 7.85 -21.88 -7.12
C ILE A 135 6.35 -21.82 -6.87
N ASN A 136 5.63 -20.90 -7.52
CA ASN A 136 4.19 -20.72 -7.38
C ASN A 136 3.39 -21.98 -7.75
N GLU A 137 3.81 -22.71 -8.80
CA GLU A 137 3.21 -24.01 -9.15
C GLU A 137 3.28 -25.02 -7.99
N ARG A 138 4.41 -25.04 -7.26
CA ARG A 138 4.71 -25.98 -6.17
C ARG A 138 4.26 -25.50 -4.78
N GLU A 139 3.94 -24.22 -4.63
CA GLU A 139 3.45 -23.65 -3.38
C GLU A 139 2.06 -24.21 -3.02
N ALA A 140 1.84 -24.51 -1.74
CA ALA A 140 0.56 -25.00 -1.26
C ALA A 140 -0.29 -23.80 -0.85
N VAL A 141 -1.55 -23.77 -1.27
CA VAL A 141 -2.47 -22.67 -0.96
C VAL A 141 -3.08 -22.82 0.44
N LEU A 142 -3.28 -24.06 0.88
CA LEU A 142 -3.90 -24.36 2.18
C LEU A 142 -2.92 -24.08 3.32
N LEU A 143 -3.36 -23.26 4.28
CA LEU A 143 -2.60 -22.97 5.49
C LEU A 143 -2.19 -24.26 6.22
N GLY A 144 -0.96 -24.29 6.71
CA GLY A 144 -0.39 -25.43 7.43
C GLY A 144 0.06 -26.60 6.55
N HIS A 145 -0.28 -26.60 5.27
CA HIS A 145 0.15 -27.58 4.28
C HIS A 145 1.36 -27.06 3.48
N GLY A 146 2.10 -27.97 2.85
CA GLY A 146 3.27 -27.63 2.05
C GLY A 146 4.62 -28.03 2.65
N LEU A 147 5.69 -27.68 1.93
CA LEU A 147 7.05 -28.04 2.32
C LEU A 147 7.50 -27.24 3.55
N LYS A 148 7.85 -27.96 4.62
CA LYS A 148 8.40 -27.36 5.85
C LYS A 148 9.91 -27.48 5.86
N VAL A 149 10.61 -26.47 6.38
CA VAL A 149 12.08 -26.49 6.47
C VAL A 149 12.59 -27.68 7.31
N LYS A 150 11.80 -28.14 8.27
CA LYS A 150 12.12 -29.31 9.09
C LYS A 150 12.32 -30.59 8.28
N SER A 151 11.61 -30.79 7.17
CA SER A 151 11.83 -31.95 6.30
C SER A 151 13.11 -31.83 5.47
N ILE A 152 13.69 -30.62 5.37
CA ILE A 152 14.93 -30.35 4.66
C ILE A 152 16.13 -30.57 5.58
N CYS A 153 16.13 -29.97 6.78
CA CYS A 153 17.30 -29.96 7.66
C CYS A 153 17.14 -30.75 8.96
N GLY A 154 15.96 -31.29 9.26
CA GLY A 154 15.66 -32.00 10.50
C GLY A 154 15.25 -31.10 11.66
N PHE A 155 15.33 -29.77 11.49
CA PHE A 155 15.06 -28.77 12.53
C PHE A 155 14.02 -27.74 12.09
N ASP A 156 13.21 -27.28 13.03
CA ASP A 156 12.40 -26.07 12.84
C ASP A 156 13.32 -24.84 12.98
N VAL A 157 13.21 -23.89 12.04
CA VAL A 157 13.96 -22.62 12.11
C VAL A 157 13.03 -21.51 12.56
N VAL A 158 13.41 -20.81 13.64
CA VAL A 158 12.61 -19.78 14.28
C VAL A 158 13.42 -18.49 14.38
N LEU A 159 12.92 -17.41 13.77
CA LEU A 159 13.57 -16.10 13.75
C LEU A 159 13.04 -15.20 14.88
N CYS A 160 13.92 -14.45 15.55
CA CYS A 160 13.62 -13.41 16.53
C CYS A 160 12.68 -13.80 17.68
N HIS A 161 12.72 -15.06 18.13
CA HIS A 161 11.99 -15.50 19.31
C HIS A 161 12.83 -15.37 20.59
N SER A 162 12.16 -15.37 21.74
CA SER A 162 12.82 -15.42 23.05
C SER A 162 13.81 -16.57 23.14
N LEU A 163 15.09 -16.23 23.36
CA LEU A 163 16.18 -17.18 23.55
C LEU A 163 16.13 -17.89 24.91
N LYS A 164 15.21 -17.52 25.81
CA LYS A 164 15.13 -18.06 27.19
C LYS A 164 15.03 -19.59 27.20
N LYS A 165 14.35 -20.20 26.22
CA LYS A 165 14.24 -21.67 26.12
C LYS A 165 15.54 -22.31 25.63
N ALA A 166 16.24 -21.67 24.69
CA ALA A 166 17.50 -22.17 24.15
C ALA A 166 18.64 -22.04 25.17
N LEU A 167 18.80 -20.85 25.76
CA LEU A 167 19.89 -20.51 26.69
C LEU A 167 19.91 -21.38 27.95
N LYS A 168 18.80 -22.01 28.35
CA LYS A 168 18.76 -22.99 29.45
C LYS A 168 19.71 -24.17 29.25
N TYR A 169 20.11 -24.44 28.01
CA TYR A 169 20.96 -25.58 27.63
C TYR A 169 22.39 -25.19 27.26
N TYR A 170 22.75 -23.91 27.41
CA TYR A 170 24.08 -23.40 27.08
C TYR A 170 24.80 -22.92 28.34
N LYS A 171 26.10 -23.23 28.46
CA LYS A 171 26.96 -22.63 29.50
C LYS A 171 27.36 -21.21 29.09
N ALA A 172 27.73 -20.36 30.04
CA ALA A 172 28.15 -18.99 29.73
C ALA A 172 29.39 -18.93 28.82
N VAL A 173 30.33 -19.87 28.99
CA VAL A 173 31.56 -19.99 28.17
C VAL A 173 31.20 -20.30 26.72
N ASP A 174 30.32 -21.28 26.51
CA ASP A 174 29.78 -21.69 25.21
C ASP A 174 29.12 -20.53 24.43
N VAL A 175 28.36 -19.68 25.14
CA VAL A 175 27.72 -18.51 24.53
C VAL A 175 28.76 -17.49 24.09
N LYS A 176 29.82 -17.30 24.87
CA LYS A 176 30.91 -16.38 24.54
C LYS A 176 31.65 -16.84 23.28
N GLU A 177 31.99 -18.13 23.19
CA GLU A 177 32.62 -18.70 21.99
C GLU A 177 31.73 -18.57 20.74
N LEU A 178 30.41 -18.77 20.88
CA LEU A 178 29.46 -18.50 19.80
C LEU A 178 29.46 -17.04 19.36
N CYS A 179 29.48 -16.09 20.31
CA CYS A 179 29.57 -14.67 19.97
C CYS A 179 30.85 -14.35 19.18
N ASP A 180 31.98 -14.97 19.53
CA ASP A 180 33.25 -14.78 18.83
C ASP A 180 33.20 -15.31 17.39
N ILE A 181 32.56 -16.46 17.15
CA ILE A 181 32.38 -17.04 15.81
C ILE A 181 31.53 -16.13 14.91
N TYR A 182 30.48 -15.51 15.47
CA TYR A 182 29.54 -14.67 14.73
C TYR A 182 29.83 -13.17 14.83
N MET A 183 31.01 -12.78 15.33
CA MET A 183 31.35 -11.38 15.64
C MET A 183 31.13 -10.41 14.45
N ASN A 184 31.34 -10.90 13.23
CA ASN A 184 31.21 -10.12 11.99
C ASN A 184 29.83 -10.26 11.30
N LYS A 185 28.82 -10.80 11.97
CA LYS A 185 27.46 -10.94 11.42
C LYS A 185 26.44 -10.18 12.26
N ASN A 186 25.33 -9.85 11.60
CA ASN A 186 24.16 -9.26 12.24
C ASN A 186 23.21 -10.32 12.81
N TYR A 187 23.67 -11.55 13.06
CA TYR A 187 22.84 -12.62 13.64
C TYR A 187 23.64 -13.68 14.41
N LEU A 188 22.94 -14.37 15.32
CA LEU A 188 23.42 -15.48 16.13
C LEU A 188 22.49 -16.68 16.00
N LEU A 189 23.06 -17.89 15.99
CA LEU A 189 22.32 -19.15 15.88
C LEU A 189 22.47 -19.99 17.16
N PHE A 190 21.34 -20.46 17.70
CA PHE A 190 21.30 -21.35 18.85
C PHE A 190 20.52 -22.63 18.50
N VAL A 191 21.18 -23.78 18.62
CA VAL A 191 20.59 -25.09 18.32
C VAL A 191 20.06 -25.71 19.61
N CYS A 192 18.75 -25.97 19.65
CA CYS A 192 18.11 -26.68 20.74
C CYS A 192 17.76 -28.11 20.29
N GLY A 193 18.55 -29.07 20.75
CA GLY A 193 18.40 -30.48 20.41
C GLY A 193 17.08 -31.12 20.85
N LYS A 194 16.60 -30.77 22.05
CA LYS A 194 15.41 -31.40 22.65
C LYS A 194 14.14 -31.19 21.84
N ASN A 195 13.94 -30.02 21.27
CA ASN A 195 12.77 -29.70 20.44
C ASN A 195 13.10 -29.65 18.95
N ARG A 196 14.33 -30.03 18.55
CA ARG A 196 14.85 -29.91 17.18
C ARG A 196 14.52 -28.54 16.58
N THR A 197 14.89 -27.48 17.28
CA THR A 197 14.64 -26.10 16.85
C THR A 197 15.93 -25.29 16.83
N ILE A 198 16.15 -24.52 15.77
CA ILE A 198 17.23 -23.54 15.67
C ILE A 198 16.63 -22.16 15.85
N TYR A 199 17.10 -21.47 16.88
CA TYR A 199 16.72 -20.09 17.18
C TYR A 199 17.73 -19.14 16.54
N VAL A 200 17.22 -18.22 15.74
CA VAL A 200 18.01 -17.17 15.09
C VAL A 200 17.72 -15.85 15.78
N SER A 201 18.75 -15.22 16.33
CA SER A 201 18.67 -13.87 16.87
C SER A 201 19.28 -12.91 15.88
N LEU A 202 18.59 -11.82 15.54
CA LEU A 202 19.09 -10.77 14.66
C LEU A 202 19.52 -9.56 15.49
N LYS A 203 20.56 -8.87 15.04
CA LYS A 203 21.04 -7.61 15.62
C LYS A 203 20.13 -6.48 15.15
N ASN A 204 19.92 -5.46 15.99
CA ASN A 204 19.10 -4.30 15.62
C ASN A 204 19.57 -3.67 14.29
N ARG A 205 18.61 -3.32 13.42
CA ARG A 205 18.82 -2.74 12.07
C ARG A 205 19.38 -3.75 11.06
N GLU A 206 18.98 -5.01 11.19
CA GLU A 206 19.22 -6.05 10.22
C GLU A 206 18.68 -5.68 8.83
N THR A 207 19.41 -6.07 7.79
CA THR A 207 18.93 -5.98 6.41
C THR A 207 18.15 -7.23 6.03
N THR A 208 17.35 -7.17 4.96
CA THR A 208 16.64 -8.36 4.47
C THR A 208 17.59 -9.45 3.97
N GLU A 209 18.76 -9.06 3.44
CA GLU A 209 19.85 -9.99 3.12
C GLU A 209 20.38 -10.68 4.38
N ASP A 210 20.55 -9.97 5.50
CA ASP A 210 20.95 -10.57 6.78
C ASP A 210 19.95 -11.63 7.24
N VAL A 211 18.64 -11.37 7.11
CA VAL A 211 17.60 -12.33 7.51
C VAL A 211 17.67 -13.61 6.68
N VAL A 212 17.81 -13.49 5.35
CA VAL A 212 17.91 -14.67 4.47
C VAL A 212 19.23 -15.40 4.67
N ALA A 213 20.35 -14.68 4.85
CA ALA A 213 21.63 -15.28 5.16
C ALA A 213 21.58 -16.04 6.51
N ALA A 214 20.95 -15.47 7.53
CA ALA A 214 20.77 -16.12 8.82
C ALA A 214 19.93 -17.39 8.70
N TYR A 215 18.86 -17.34 7.91
CA TYR A 215 18.02 -18.50 7.65
C TYR A 215 18.77 -19.59 6.86
N PHE A 216 19.54 -19.21 5.84
CA PHE A 216 20.40 -20.12 5.09
C PHE A 216 21.42 -20.81 6.00
N HIS A 217 22.13 -20.03 6.83
CA HIS A 217 23.07 -20.55 7.81
C HIS A 217 22.38 -21.52 8.80
N ALA A 218 21.18 -21.18 9.29
CA ALA A 218 20.42 -22.05 10.17
C ALA A 218 20.06 -23.39 9.49
N VAL A 219 19.70 -23.38 8.20
CA VAL A 219 19.42 -24.60 7.44
C VAL A 219 20.67 -25.44 7.24
N CYS A 220 21.81 -24.83 6.86
CA CYS A 220 23.10 -25.51 6.77
C CYS A 220 23.48 -26.16 8.11
N LEU A 221 23.37 -25.40 9.20
CA LEU A 221 23.67 -25.88 10.55
C LEU A 221 22.75 -27.03 10.98
N GLY A 222 21.46 -26.95 10.63
CA GLY A 222 20.50 -28.03 10.86
C GLY A 222 20.86 -29.30 10.10
N ILE A 223 21.19 -29.18 8.80
CA ILE A 223 21.62 -30.33 7.99
C ILE A 223 22.90 -30.92 8.56
N ALA A 224 23.91 -30.09 8.87
CA ALA A 224 25.17 -30.54 9.46
C ALA A 224 24.95 -31.26 10.80
N THR A 225 24.11 -30.70 11.68
CA THR A 225 23.79 -31.31 12.98
C THR A 225 23.04 -32.63 12.80
N SER A 226 22.15 -32.71 11.80
CA SER A 226 21.48 -33.96 11.45
C SER A 226 22.45 -35.02 10.94
N ILE A 227 23.40 -34.65 10.06
CA ILE A 227 24.46 -35.57 9.58
C ILE A 227 25.35 -36.04 10.74
N TYR A 228 25.76 -35.14 11.62
CA TYR A 228 26.60 -35.43 12.79
C TYR A 228 25.94 -36.44 13.75
N ASN A 229 24.63 -36.33 13.93
CA ASN A 229 23.82 -37.22 14.77
C ASN A 229 23.18 -38.39 14.00
N THR A 230 23.58 -38.64 12.75
CA THR A 230 23.05 -39.73 11.90
C THR A 230 21.52 -39.71 11.70
N ILE A 231 20.91 -38.52 11.72
CA ILE A 231 19.48 -38.32 11.43
C ILE A 231 19.28 -38.39 9.91
N GLU A 232 18.37 -39.25 9.46
CA GLU A 232 17.99 -39.36 8.05
C GLU A 232 17.15 -38.14 7.61
N LEU A 233 17.46 -37.59 6.44
CA LEU A 233 16.81 -36.40 5.87
C LEU A 233 16.27 -36.71 4.47
N ASP A 234 15.05 -36.25 4.18
CA ASP A 234 14.39 -36.43 2.87
C ASP A 234 15.18 -35.81 1.70
N ILE A 235 16.03 -34.81 1.98
CA ILE A 235 16.81 -34.11 0.96
C ILE A 235 18.01 -34.92 0.45
N TYR A 236 18.35 -36.02 1.13
CA TYR A 236 19.52 -36.83 0.82
C TYR A 236 19.12 -38.28 0.57
N SER A 237 19.14 -38.72 -0.69
CA SER A 237 19.10 -40.14 -1.03
C SER A 237 20.52 -40.63 -1.34
N LYS A 238 20.91 -41.80 -0.80
CA LYS A 238 22.23 -42.41 -1.05
C LYS A 238 22.55 -42.61 -2.55
N ARG A 239 21.54 -42.56 -3.43
CA ARG A 239 21.66 -42.71 -4.89
C ARG A 239 22.04 -41.41 -5.63
N GLN A 240 21.91 -40.23 -5.01
CA GLN A 240 22.13 -38.92 -5.66
C GLN A 240 23.55 -38.33 -5.49
N LEU A 241 24.49 -39.08 -4.90
CA LEU A 241 25.83 -38.61 -4.53
C LEU A 241 26.81 -38.37 -5.70
N HIS A 242 26.43 -38.68 -6.94
CA HIS A 242 27.37 -38.67 -8.07
C HIS A 242 27.61 -37.29 -8.68
N HIS A 243 26.78 -36.28 -8.37
CA HIS A 243 26.96 -34.91 -8.86
C HIS A 243 27.37 -33.94 -7.74
N PRO A 244 28.28 -32.97 -8.01
CA PRO A 244 28.72 -31.99 -7.02
C PRO A 244 27.64 -30.92 -6.81
N THR A 245 26.77 -31.15 -5.83
CA THR A 245 25.69 -30.26 -5.41
C THR A 245 26.01 -29.70 -4.02
N PRO A 246 25.37 -28.60 -3.58
CA PRO A 246 25.64 -28.06 -2.25
C PRO A 246 25.43 -29.08 -1.12
N ILE A 247 24.43 -29.97 -1.24
CA ILE A 247 24.21 -31.04 -0.26
C ILE A 247 25.33 -32.09 -0.26
N THR A 248 25.89 -32.45 -1.43
CA THR A 248 26.98 -33.43 -1.48
C THR A 248 28.30 -32.83 -1.01
N ARG A 249 28.55 -31.53 -1.27
CA ARG A 249 29.68 -30.79 -0.68
C ARG A 249 29.56 -30.72 0.84
N LEU A 250 28.39 -30.35 1.36
CA LEU A 250 28.14 -30.29 2.80
C LEU A 250 28.29 -31.69 3.45
N PHE A 251 27.78 -32.74 2.81
CA PHE A 251 27.94 -34.11 3.31
C PHE A 251 29.40 -34.56 3.32
N THR A 252 30.15 -34.27 2.25
CA THR A 252 31.58 -34.59 2.15
C THR A 252 32.38 -33.83 3.20
N TYR A 253 32.06 -32.55 3.41
CA TYR A 253 32.64 -31.73 4.47
C TYR A 253 32.35 -32.32 5.85
N MET A 254 31.12 -32.76 6.11
CA MET A 254 30.76 -33.36 7.40
C MET A 254 31.35 -34.76 7.63
N LYS A 255 31.82 -35.45 6.57
CA LYS A 255 32.43 -36.79 6.68
C LYS A 255 33.77 -36.78 7.41
N SER A 256 34.46 -35.64 7.46
CA SER A 256 35.72 -35.49 8.20
C SER A 256 35.53 -35.38 9.72
N TYR A 257 34.30 -35.21 10.19
CA TYR A 257 33.97 -35.10 11.61
C TYR A 257 33.60 -36.48 12.18
N GLU A 258 34.05 -36.75 13.41
CA GLU A 258 33.74 -38.00 14.12
C GLU A 258 32.24 -38.09 14.41
N LYS A 259 31.57 -39.12 13.87
CA LYS A 259 30.12 -39.30 14.00
C LYS A 259 29.77 -39.82 15.38
N PHE A 260 28.76 -39.24 16.01
CA PHE A 260 28.32 -39.64 17.34
C PHE A 260 27.07 -40.53 17.26
N GLN A 261 27.14 -41.74 17.82
CA GLN A 261 26.07 -42.74 17.72
C GLN A 261 25.11 -42.77 18.92
N ASN A 262 25.47 -42.21 20.08
CA ASN A 262 24.69 -42.37 21.32
C ASN A 262 24.27 -41.03 21.95
N ASN A 263 22.97 -40.70 21.90
CA ASN A 263 22.34 -39.44 22.35
C ASN A 263 22.65 -38.20 21.50
N PHE A 264 21.63 -37.39 21.26
CA PHE A 264 21.73 -36.16 20.48
C PHE A 264 22.76 -35.18 21.09
N ARG A 265 23.68 -34.66 20.29
CA ARG A 265 24.63 -33.60 20.66
C ARG A 265 24.68 -32.49 19.62
N ASN A 266 24.85 -31.26 20.10
CA ASN A 266 25.21 -30.12 19.24
C ASN A 266 26.63 -30.32 18.71
N ILE A 267 26.92 -29.75 17.53
CA ILE A 267 28.27 -29.75 16.95
C ILE A 267 29.22 -29.00 17.91
N PRO A 268 30.38 -29.57 18.27
CA PRO A 268 31.39 -28.90 19.11
C PRO A 268 31.86 -27.54 18.57
N TYR A 269 32.19 -26.60 19.47
CA TYR A 269 32.57 -25.22 19.09
C TYR A 269 33.83 -25.12 18.22
N HIS A 270 34.83 -25.96 18.48
CA HIS A 270 36.06 -26.00 17.67
C HIS A 270 35.79 -26.38 16.20
N TYR A 271 34.71 -27.12 15.94
CA TYR A 271 34.25 -27.50 14.60
C TYR A 271 33.33 -26.45 13.96
N LEU A 272 32.65 -25.64 14.78
CA LEU A 272 31.76 -24.58 14.28
C LEU A 272 32.52 -23.48 13.54
N LYS A 273 33.77 -23.17 13.93
CA LYS A 273 34.58 -22.12 13.27
C LYS A 273 34.91 -22.46 11.82
N SER A 274 35.43 -23.66 11.56
CA SER A 274 35.73 -24.13 10.20
C SER A 274 34.45 -24.33 9.38
N PHE A 275 33.40 -24.86 10.02
CA PHE A 275 32.09 -25.03 9.38
C PHE A 275 31.51 -23.70 8.91
N TYR A 276 31.67 -22.66 9.71
CA TYR A 276 31.15 -21.33 9.41
C TYR A 276 31.81 -20.72 8.16
N GLU A 277 33.10 -20.90 7.95
CA GLU A 277 33.79 -20.44 6.73
C GLU A 277 33.26 -21.15 5.48
N PHE A 278 33.04 -22.47 5.57
CA PHE A 278 32.39 -23.24 4.51
C PHE A 278 30.99 -22.70 4.18
N VAL A 279 30.17 -22.45 5.21
CA VAL A 279 28.81 -21.93 5.01
C VAL A 279 28.81 -20.53 4.39
N ASN A 280 29.78 -19.67 4.72
CA ASN A 280 29.89 -18.35 4.08
C ASN A 280 30.14 -18.45 2.57
N GLN A 281 30.96 -19.40 2.12
CA GLN A 281 31.20 -19.64 0.70
C GLN A 281 29.93 -20.14 0.00
N GLU A 282 29.23 -21.11 0.60
CA GLU A 282 27.94 -21.61 0.09
C GLU A 282 26.88 -20.50 0.04
N ASN A 283 26.84 -19.63 1.06
CA ASN A 283 25.92 -18.50 1.11
C ASN A 283 26.18 -17.52 -0.04
N ALA A 284 27.45 -17.21 -0.34
CA ALA A 284 27.79 -16.36 -1.49
C ALA A 284 27.30 -16.96 -2.82
N MET A 285 27.51 -18.27 -3.03
CA MET A 285 27.00 -18.97 -4.22
C MET A 285 25.47 -18.98 -4.28
N PHE A 286 24.79 -19.13 -3.13
CA PHE A 286 23.33 -19.06 -3.05
C PHE A 286 22.80 -17.68 -3.45
N PHE A 287 23.39 -16.60 -2.94
CA PHE A 287 23.01 -15.24 -3.33
C PHE A 287 23.31 -14.95 -4.81
N THR A 288 24.39 -15.49 -5.38
CA THR A 288 24.63 -15.42 -6.82
C THR A 288 23.53 -16.15 -7.60
N ALA A 289 23.13 -17.35 -7.18
CA ALA A 289 22.05 -18.10 -7.81
C ALA A 289 20.69 -17.39 -7.70
N LEU A 290 20.45 -16.65 -6.61
CA LEU A 290 19.27 -15.79 -6.44
C LEU A 290 19.27 -14.59 -7.39
N ARG A 291 20.43 -13.97 -7.60
CA ARG A 291 20.61 -12.76 -8.44
C ARG A 291 20.59 -13.04 -9.95
N ILE A 292 20.98 -14.24 -10.39
CA ILE A 292 20.91 -14.64 -11.82
C ILE A 292 19.46 -14.57 -12.36
N ASN A 293 18.46 -14.74 -11.50
CA ASN A 293 17.06 -14.48 -11.83
C ASN A 293 16.70 -13.05 -11.37
N ASP A 294 17.16 -12.03 -12.10
CA ASP A 294 16.85 -10.62 -11.81
C ASP A 294 15.35 -10.44 -11.49
N ASN A 295 15.08 -9.72 -10.40
CA ASN A 295 13.78 -9.29 -9.83
C ASN A 295 13.32 -9.91 -8.49
N ASN A 296 14.15 -10.63 -7.72
CA ASN A 296 13.73 -11.07 -6.39
C ASN A 296 14.03 -10.00 -5.33
N GLU A 297 12.98 -9.33 -4.84
CA GLU A 297 13.05 -8.53 -3.62
C GLU A 297 12.87 -9.43 -2.40
N ILE A 298 13.90 -9.52 -1.58
CA ILE A 298 13.83 -10.22 -0.30
C ILE A 298 13.15 -9.28 0.70
N ARG A 299 11.99 -9.67 1.20
CA ARG A 299 11.22 -8.91 2.21
C ARG A 299 11.05 -9.74 3.47
N SER A 300 11.27 -9.13 4.63
CA SER A 300 11.07 -9.78 5.93
C SER A 300 9.61 -9.67 6.35
N VAL A 301 8.89 -10.78 6.39
CA VAL A 301 7.53 -10.84 6.97
C VAL A 301 7.61 -11.53 8.32
N HIS A 302 7.06 -10.87 9.35
CA HIS A 302 7.08 -11.41 10.71
C HIS A 302 6.07 -12.55 10.88
N GLN A 303 6.41 -13.53 11.71
CA GLN A 303 5.54 -14.67 11.97
C GLN A 303 4.38 -14.28 12.89
N GLY A 304 3.16 -14.69 12.55
CA GLY A 304 1.99 -14.53 13.42
C GLY A 304 2.20 -15.16 14.81
N ARG A 305 1.65 -14.53 15.85
CA ARG A 305 1.84 -14.93 17.25
C ARG A 305 1.03 -16.19 17.59
N SER A 306 1.53 -17.01 18.52
CA SER A 306 0.76 -18.12 19.11
C SER A 306 -0.28 -17.60 20.10
N PHE A 307 -1.50 -18.13 20.08
CA PHE A 307 -2.63 -17.73 20.95
C PHE A 307 -2.33 -17.82 22.46
N LEU A 308 -1.42 -18.70 22.88
CA LEU A 308 -1.06 -18.92 24.28
C LEU A 308 0.08 -17.99 24.74
N HIS A 309 -0.23 -16.69 24.91
CA HIS A 309 0.69 -15.75 25.54
C HIS A 309 0.17 -15.35 26.92
N ASN A 310 1.03 -15.44 27.95
CA ASN A 310 0.72 -14.90 29.27
C ASN A 310 0.91 -13.38 29.22
N PHE A 311 -0.18 -12.62 29.16
CA PHE A 311 -0.14 -11.16 29.23
C PHE A 311 0.34 -10.72 30.62
N ARG A 312 1.28 -9.77 30.64
CA ARG A 312 1.85 -9.22 31.88
C ARG A 312 1.03 -8.06 32.46
N GLY A 313 0.04 -7.55 31.73
CA GLY A 313 -0.89 -6.51 32.18
C GLY A 313 -1.90 -6.09 31.09
N ILE A 314 -2.92 -5.31 31.48
CA ILE A 314 -3.99 -4.82 30.59
C ILE A 314 -3.45 -3.87 29.50
N ILE A 315 -2.51 -2.99 29.87
CA ILE A 315 -1.88 -2.06 28.91
C ILE A 315 -1.10 -2.83 27.85
N ASP A 316 -0.34 -3.84 28.25
CA ASP A 316 0.40 -4.69 27.30
C ASP A 316 -0.56 -5.46 26.40
N PHE A 317 -1.67 -5.97 26.94
CA PHE A 317 -2.73 -6.59 26.13
C PHE A 317 -3.28 -5.63 25.07
N PHE A 318 -3.68 -4.40 25.44
CA PHE A 318 -4.22 -3.44 24.46
C PHE A 318 -3.18 -2.96 23.44
N LYS A 319 -1.93 -2.72 23.87
CA LYS A 319 -0.83 -2.43 22.94
C LYS A 319 -0.64 -3.57 21.95
N GLU A 320 -0.63 -4.81 22.41
CA GLU A 320 -0.46 -5.97 21.55
C GLU A 320 -1.64 -6.22 20.61
N VAL A 321 -2.87 -5.95 21.06
CA VAL A 321 -4.10 -6.14 20.27
C VAL A 321 -4.27 -5.04 19.23
N LEU A 322 -4.03 -3.77 19.59
CA LEU A 322 -4.37 -2.62 18.76
C LEU A 322 -3.18 -2.05 17.97
N LEU A 323 -1.95 -2.18 18.46
CA LEU A 323 -0.78 -1.64 17.77
C LEU A 323 -0.04 -2.71 16.95
N PRO A 324 0.58 -2.34 15.82
CA PRO A 324 1.42 -3.25 15.04
C PRO A 324 2.63 -3.77 15.82
N TYR A 325 3.10 -4.96 15.47
CA TYR A 325 4.35 -5.51 15.99
C TYR A 325 5.52 -4.59 15.66
N GLY A 326 6.45 -4.42 16.61
CA GLY A 326 7.62 -3.56 16.44
C GLY A 326 7.28 -2.07 16.44
N TYR A 327 6.08 -1.69 16.88
CA TYR A 327 5.76 -0.29 17.15
C TYR A 327 6.71 0.27 18.23
N PRO A 328 7.25 1.50 18.06
CA PRO A 328 6.91 2.47 17.01
C PRO A 328 7.72 2.35 15.71
N GLU A 329 8.79 1.56 15.65
CA GLU A 329 9.70 1.57 14.49
C GLU A 329 9.17 0.87 13.24
N SER A 330 8.05 0.14 13.34
CA SER A 330 7.43 -0.56 12.22
C SER A 330 6.43 0.28 11.42
N VAL A 331 6.09 1.48 11.89
CA VAL A 331 5.10 2.37 11.27
C VAL A 331 5.65 3.78 11.09
N SER A 332 4.98 4.58 10.26
CA SER A 332 5.28 6.01 10.12
C SER A 332 5.08 6.79 11.41
N GLU A 333 5.85 7.88 11.56
CA GLU A 333 5.83 8.74 12.75
C GLU A 333 4.45 9.36 13.03
N ASP A 334 3.63 9.53 11.99
CA ASP A 334 2.26 10.06 12.06
C ASP A 334 1.18 9.02 12.40
N TYR A 335 1.53 7.74 12.54
CA TYR A 335 0.57 6.63 12.71
C TYR A 335 -0.33 6.82 13.92
N LEU A 336 0.26 7.00 15.12
CA LEU A 336 -0.52 7.04 16.35
C LEU A 336 -1.45 8.24 16.40
N GLU A 337 -0.96 9.42 16.00
CA GLU A 337 -1.76 10.64 16.01
C GLU A 337 -2.91 10.55 15.02
N TYR A 338 -2.67 10.03 13.80
CA TYR A 338 -3.73 9.73 12.84
C TYR A 338 -4.78 8.79 13.44
N GLN A 339 -4.36 7.67 14.03
CA GLN A 339 -5.27 6.64 14.54
C GLN A 339 -6.14 7.13 15.70
N ILE A 340 -5.64 8.04 16.55
CA ILE A 340 -6.45 8.68 17.61
C ILE A 340 -7.59 9.49 16.99
N TRP A 341 -7.29 10.34 16.02
CA TRP A 341 -8.29 11.19 15.39
C TRP A 341 -9.27 10.40 14.51
N ASP A 342 -8.78 9.39 13.77
CA ASP A 342 -9.61 8.48 12.94
C ASP A 342 -10.55 7.64 13.83
N THR A 343 -10.08 7.19 15.00
CA THR A 343 -10.91 6.51 16.02
C THR A 343 -12.03 7.41 16.55
N LEU A 344 -11.72 8.65 16.94
CA LEU A 344 -12.73 9.59 17.42
C LEU A 344 -13.75 9.94 16.33
N GLN A 345 -13.28 10.08 15.10
CA GLN A 345 -14.13 10.25 13.93
C GLN A 345 -15.08 9.05 13.77
N ALA A 346 -14.54 7.83 13.73
CA ALA A 346 -15.33 6.60 13.56
C ALA A 346 -16.43 6.49 14.63
N PHE A 347 -16.09 6.77 15.90
CA PHE A 347 -17.05 6.79 17.00
C PHE A 347 -18.24 7.73 16.76
N CYS A 348 -17.98 8.97 16.32
CA CYS A 348 -19.03 9.93 15.99
C CYS A 348 -19.91 9.41 14.85
N SER A 349 -19.28 8.90 13.78
CA SER A 349 -19.97 8.36 12.61
C SER A 349 -20.87 7.17 12.96
N THR A 350 -20.43 6.26 13.83
CA THR A 350 -21.23 5.11 14.31
C THR A 350 -22.51 5.59 15.01
N ILE A 351 -22.41 6.59 15.88
CA ILE A 351 -23.56 7.11 16.63
C ILE A 351 -24.54 7.78 15.67
N ILE A 352 -24.08 8.70 14.83
CA ILE A 352 -24.91 9.39 13.83
C ILE A 352 -25.57 8.33 12.93
N GLY A 353 -24.83 7.31 12.52
CA GLY A 353 -25.31 6.19 11.70
C GLY A 353 -26.51 5.49 12.29
N ALA A 354 -26.51 5.23 13.60
CA ALA A 354 -27.67 4.62 14.27
C ALA A 354 -28.91 5.52 14.25
N PHE A 355 -28.76 6.84 14.44
CA PHE A 355 -29.86 7.80 14.30
C PHE A 355 -30.39 7.85 12.86
N THR A 356 -29.48 7.87 11.89
CA THR A 356 -29.82 7.86 10.47
C THR A 356 -30.55 6.58 10.08
N THR A 357 -30.09 5.40 10.51
CA THR A 357 -30.78 4.12 10.27
C THR A 357 -32.20 4.14 10.83
N ARG A 358 -32.40 4.65 12.07
CA ARG A 358 -33.75 4.80 12.64
C ARG A 358 -34.63 5.72 11.81
N ALA A 359 -34.09 6.83 11.30
CA ALA A 359 -34.83 7.76 10.44
C ALA A 359 -35.21 7.11 9.10
N VAL A 360 -34.29 6.41 8.44
CA VAL A 360 -34.56 5.66 7.21
C VAL A 360 -35.66 4.62 7.44
N LEU A 361 -35.56 3.79 8.49
CA LEU A 361 -36.58 2.79 8.82
C LEU A 361 -37.97 3.42 9.03
N LYS A 362 -38.04 4.51 9.79
CA LYS A 362 -39.30 5.24 10.00
C LYS A 362 -39.86 5.82 8.70
N GLY A 363 -39.00 6.31 7.81
CA GLY A 363 -39.43 6.96 6.59
C GLY A 363 -39.80 6.01 5.45
N VAL A 364 -39.33 4.76 5.46
CA VAL A 364 -39.81 3.70 4.55
C VAL A 364 -41.03 2.93 5.09
N GLY A 365 -41.56 3.34 6.24
CA GLY A 365 -42.81 2.78 6.79
C GLY A 365 -42.64 1.53 7.67
N VAL A 366 -41.43 1.25 8.17
CA VAL A 366 -41.27 0.16 9.16
C VAL A 366 -42.02 0.54 10.44
N GLY A 367 -43.04 -0.26 10.79
CA GLY A 367 -43.97 -0.01 11.89
C GLY A 367 -45.31 0.64 11.48
N ASP A 368 -45.55 0.83 10.18
CA ASP A 368 -46.81 1.33 9.63
C ASP A 368 -47.69 0.14 9.18
N SER A 369 -48.98 0.12 9.56
CA SER A 369 -49.89 -1.00 9.24
C SER A 369 -50.20 -1.12 7.75
N ASP A 370 -50.06 -0.01 7.02
CA ASP A 370 -50.39 0.10 5.59
C ASP A 370 -49.15 -0.11 4.68
N ALA A 371 -47.99 -0.45 5.25
CA ALA A 371 -46.75 -0.62 4.50
C ALA A 371 -46.74 -1.92 3.67
N ASN A 372 -46.58 -1.78 2.35
CA ASN A 372 -46.48 -2.89 1.42
C ASN A 372 -45.04 -3.45 1.34
N ALA A 373 -44.85 -4.73 1.66
CA ALA A 373 -43.56 -5.41 1.57
C ALA A 373 -42.95 -5.38 0.16
N LEU A 374 -43.78 -5.42 -0.89
CA LEU A 374 -43.34 -5.37 -2.28
C LEU A 374 -42.78 -3.99 -2.64
N SER A 375 -43.43 -2.89 -2.23
CA SER A 375 -42.93 -1.54 -2.52
C SER A 375 -41.64 -1.23 -1.76
N ALA A 376 -41.52 -1.71 -0.52
CA ALA A 376 -40.28 -1.63 0.25
C ALA A 376 -39.14 -2.41 -0.45
N THR A 377 -39.43 -3.62 -0.95
CA THR A 377 -38.46 -4.44 -1.69
C THR A 377 -37.98 -3.76 -2.97
N ILE A 378 -38.89 -3.21 -3.77
CA ILE A 378 -38.54 -2.45 -4.98
C ILE A 378 -37.67 -1.25 -4.64
N THR A 379 -38.02 -0.52 -3.58
CA THR A 379 -37.23 0.63 -3.11
C THR A 379 -35.81 0.22 -2.74
N TRP A 380 -35.64 -0.90 -2.03
CA TRP A 380 -34.33 -1.44 -1.68
C TRP A 380 -33.52 -1.85 -2.91
N ILE A 381 -34.12 -2.55 -3.87
CA ILE A 381 -33.44 -2.96 -5.10
C ILE A 381 -32.95 -1.73 -5.89
N LEU A 382 -33.80 -0.71 -6.06
CA LEU A 382 -33.45 0.49 -6.82
C LEU A 382 -32.41 1.35 -6.10
N LYS A 383 -32.50 1.46 -4.77
CA LYS A 383 -31.49 2.09 -3.92
C LYS A 383 -30.13 1.42 -4.09
N GLU A 384 -30.06 0.10 -3.94
CA GLU A 384 -28.80 -0.65 -4.05
C GLU A 384 -28.26 -0.61 -5.49
N GLY A 385 -29.12 -0.80 -6.50
CA GLY A 385 -28.73 -0.70 -7.91
C GLY A 385 -28.14 0.67 -8.27
N THR A 386 -28.76 1.76 -7.82
CA THR A 386 -28.25 3.13 -8.03
C THR A 386 -26.86 3.30 -7.38
N GLY A 387 -26.70 2.80 -6.15
CA GLY A 387 -25.42 2.79 -5.47
C GLY A 387 -24.35 2.03 -6.27
N MET A 388 -24.66 0.85 -6.79
CA MET A 388 -23.72 0.04 -7.58
C MET A 388 -23.31 0.74 -8.88
N ILE A 389 -24.25 1.36 -9.60
CA ILE A 389 -23.96 2.13 -10.82
C ILE A 389 -23.07 3.34 -10.50
N GLY A 390 -23.42 4.11 -9.47
CA GLY A 390 -22.63 5.27 -9.04
C GLY A 390 -21.20 4.91 -8.70
N ARG A 391 -21.01 3.75 -8.04
CA ARG A 391 -19.71 3.18 -7.73
C ARG A 391 -18.88 2.93 -9.00
N ILE A 392 -19.43 2.19 -9.96
CA ILE A 392 -18.73 1.84 -11.21
C ILE A 392 -18.34 3.09 -12.01
N LEU A 393 -19.27 4.03 -12.16
CA LEU A 393 -19.04 5.29 -12.90
C LEU A 393 -17.95 6.13 -12.24
N PHE A 394 -17.97 6.24 -10.90
CA PHE A 394 -16.96 7.02 -10.17
C PHE A 394 -15.57 6.39 -10.25
N ALA A 395 -15.46 5.06 -10.08
CA ALA A 395 -14.19 4.35 -10.23
C ALA A 395 -13.62 4.46 -11.66
N TRP A 396 -14.48 4.55 -12.68
CA TRP A 396 -14.07 4.86 -14.05
C TRP A 396 -13.58 6.29 -14.21
N TRP A 397 -14.31 7.27 -13.68
CA TRP A 397 -14.06 8.69 -13.91
C TRP A 397 -12.89 9.26 -13.08
N LYS A 398 -12.77 8.88 -11.81
CA LYS A 398 -11.83 9.50 -10.84
C LYS A 398 -10.81 8.54 -10.23
N GLY A 399 -10.89 7.24 -10.50
CA GLY A 399 -10.01 6.23 -9.87
C GLY A 399 -8.51 6.57 -9.93
N SER A 400 -8.01 7.01 -11.09
CA SER A 400 -6.59 7.36 -11.28
C SER A 400 -6.14 8.63 -10.56
N GLY A 401 -7.07 9.45 -10.08
CA GLY A 401 -6.79 10.70 -9.36
C GLY A 401 -6.85 10.59 -7.84
N LEU A 402 -7.27 9.44 -7.30
CA LEU A 402 -7.43 9.24 -5.85
C LEU A 402 -6.08 9.22 -5.12
N ASP A 403 -5.06 8.58 -5.72
CA ASP A 403 -3.69 8.56 -5.18
C ASP A 403 -3.03 9.95 -5.16
N CYS A 404 -3.40 10.83 -6.10
CA CYS A 404 -2.78 12.15 -6.25
C CYS A 404 -3.07 13.07 -5.05
N ASP A 405 -4.30 13.08 -4.56
CA ASP A 405 -4.76 14.02 -3.53
C ASP A 405 -5.46 13.27 -2.38
N CYS A 406 -4.81 12.20 -1.88
CA CYS A 406 -5.34 11.29 -0.86
C CYS A 406 -6.02 12.02 0.33
N LYS A 407 -5.35 13.01 0.96
CA LYS A 407 -5.93 13.79 2.06
C LYS A 407 -7.23 14.50 1.68
N LYS A 408 -7.28 15.09 0.49
CA LYS A 408 -8.45 15.85 0.04
C LYS A 408 -9.63 14.94 -0.24
N TRP A 409 -9.34 13.79 -0.85
CA TRP A 409 -10.35 12.77 -1.10
C TRP A 409 -10.86 12.13 0.19
N ARG A 410 -9.99 11.86 1.17
CA ARG A 410 -10.38 11.34 2.49
C ARG A 410 -11.31 12.32 3.21
N PHE A 411 -10.97 13.60 3.23
CA PHE A 411 -11.80 14.63 3.85
C PHE A 411 -13.13 14.84 3.10
N PHE A 412 -13.09 14.89 1.76
CA PHE A 412 -14.29 15.01 0.93
C PHE A 412 -15.26 13.84 1.11
N ALA A 413 -14.75 12.61 1.24
CA ALA A 413 -15.58 11.44 1.42
C ALA A 413 -16.47 11.58 2.67
N ASP A 414 -15.93 12.09 3.78
CA ASP A 414 -16.72 12.25 4.99
C ASP A 414 -17.66 13.46 4.95
N ILE A 415 -17.30 14.55 4.26
CA ILE A 415 -18.26 15.64 3.97
C ILE A 415 -19.46 15.09 3.17
N LEU A 416 -19.18 14.27 2.16
CA LEU A 416 -20.22 13.66 1.34
C LEU A 416 -21.05 12.64 2.13
N ASN A 417 -20.42 11.89 3.03
CA ASN A 417 -21.08 10.95 3.94
C ASN A 417 -22.06 11.68 4.87
N ASP A 418 -21.61 12.74 5.54
CA ASP A 418 -22.43 13.51 6.47
C ASP A 418 -23.58 14.20 5.74
N SER A 419 -23.33 14.68 4.52
CA SER A 419 -24.39 15.20 3.64
C SER A 419 -25.44 14.14 3.32
N ALA A 420 -25.03 12.91 2.99
CA ALA A 420 -25.96 11.81 2.71
C ALA A 420 -26.76 11.42 3.96
N MET A 421 -26.10 11.34 5.12
CA MET A 421 -26.76 11.04 6.40
C MET A 421 -27.74 12.13 6.81
N LEU A 422 -27.41 13.40 6.56
CA LEU A 422 -28.30 14.53 6.83
C LEU A 422 -29.57 14.47 5.98
N ILE A 423 -29.43 14.17 4.68
CA ILE A 423 -30.56 13.98 3.77
C ILE A 423 -31.44 12.80 4.25
N GLU A 424 -30.83 11.68 4.64
CA GLU A 424 -31.55 10.51 5.17
C GLU A 424 -32.23 10.78 6.53
N LEU A 425 -31.66 11.63 7.38
CA LEU A 425 -32.26 12.00 8.66
C LEU A 425 -33.56 12.79 8.51
N VAL A 426 -33.69 13.58 7.43
CA VAL A 426 -34.90 14.35 7.12
C VAL A 426 -35.94 13.51 6.35
N LEU A 427 -35.56 12.31 5.87
CA LEU A 427 -36.44 11.41 5.10
C LEU A 427 -37.84 11.18 5.71
N PRO A 428 -38.01 11.01 7.04
CA PRO A 428 -39.33 10.85 7.65
C PRO A 428 -40.34 11.97 7.35
N PHE A 429 -39.88 13.18 7.00
CA PHE A 429 -40.75 14.30 6.62
C PHE A 429 -41.16 14.28 5.14
N PHE A 430 -40.48 13.47 4.32
CA PHE A 430 -40.66 13.39 2.87
C PHE A 430 -40.92 11.95 2.41
N LYS A 431 -41.76 11.20 3.15
CA LYS A 431 -42.04 9.77 2.89
C LYS A 431 -42.40 9.46 1.43
N SER A 432 -43.18 10.33 0.78
CA SER A 432 -43.59 10.17 -0.63
C SER A 432 -42.42 10.19 -1.63
N TYR A 433 -41.28 10.77 -1.25
CA TYR A 433 -40.06 10.83 -2.06
C TYR A 433 -38.96 9.88 -1.55
N SER A 434 -39.28 8.99 -0.60
CA SER A 434 -38.32 8.08 0.06
C SER A 434 -37.44 7.33 -0.94
N MET A 435 -38.00 6.77 -2.01
CA MET A 435 -37.24 6.07 -3.04
C MET A 435 -36.17 6.97 -3.70
N TYR A 436 -36.54 8.17 -4.15
CA TYR A 436 -35.60 9.09 -4.81
C TYR A 436 -34.49 9.55 -3.86
N ILE A 437 -34.87 9.86 -2.61
CA ILE A 437 -33.92 10.25 -1.56
C ILE A 437 -32.93 9.11 -1.28
N LEU A 438 -33.42 7.89 -1.15
CA LEU A 438 -32.58 6.71 -0.90
C LEU A 438 -31.67 6.38 -2.08
N CYS A 439 -32.14 6.48 -3.31
CA CYS A 439 -31.30 6.29 -4.50
C CYS A 439 -30.18 7.35 -4.56
N LEU A 440 -30.50 8.63 -4.31
CA LEU A 440 -29.51 9.71 -4.28
C LEU A 440 -28.44 9.47 -3.21
N THR A 441 -28.87 9.24 -1.98
CA THR A 441 -27.99 9.05 -0.81
C THR A 441 -27.18 7.75 -0.91
N SER A 442 -27.74 6.70 -1.51
CA SER A 442 -27.00 5.48 -1.88
C SER A 442 -25.92 5.75 -2.92
N GLY A 443 -26.21 6.54 -3.95
CA GLY A 443 -25.21 7.01 -4.92
C GLY A 443 -24.06 7.79 -4.25
N MET A 444 -24.39 8.71 -3.33
CA MET A 444 -23.41 9.45 -2.53
C MET A 444 -22.55 8.50 -1.68
N LYS A 445 -23.17 7.63 -0.88
CA LYS A 445 -22.47 6.66 -0.02
C LYS A 445 -21.63 5.66 -0.80
N SER A 446 -22.01 5.33 -2.04
CA SER A 446 -21.18 4.50 -2.92
C SER A 446 -19.90 5.20 -3.36
N ILE A 447 -19.95 6.50 -3.64
CA ILE A 447 -18.77 7.33 -3.91
C ILE A 447 -17.89 7.40 -2.65
N VAL A 448 -18.50 7.61 -1.48
CA VAL A 448 -17.81 7.57 -0.18
C VAL A 448 -17.09 6.24 0.01
N GLY A 449 -17.77 5.11 -0.23
CA GLY A 449 -17.20 3.77 -0.07
C GLY A 449 -15.94 3.53 -0.91
N ILE A 450 -15.95 3.92 -2.20
CA ILE A 450 -14.73 3.82 -3.03
C ILE A 450 -13.65 4.76 -2.51
N THR A 451 -14.02 6.02 -2.27
CA THR A 451 -13.04 7.06 -1.94
C THR A 451 -12.38 6.76 -0.61
N GLY A 452 -13.15 6.34 0.39
CA GLY A 452 -12.67 5.90 1.70
C GLY A 452 -11.80 4.65 1.60
N GLY A 453 -12.24 3.61 0.89
CA GLY A 453 -11.44 2.39 0.69
C GLY A 453 -10.10 2.65 -0.02
N ALA A 454 -10.15 3.44 -1.09
CA ALA A 454 -8.98 3.78 -1.89
C ALA A 454 -7.97 4.66 -1.12
N THR A 455 -8.45 5.68 -0.41
CA THR A 455 -7.57 6.54 0.42
C THR A 455 -7.02 5.80 1.63
N ARG A 456 -7.81 4.92 2.28
CA ARG A 456 -7.35 4.03 3.34
C ARG A 456 -6.23 3.10 2.85
N ALA A 457 -6.31 2.57 1.63
CA ALA A 457 -5.24 1.77 1.04
C ALA A 457 -3.93 2.57 0.88
N SER A 458 -4.00 3.81 0.37
CA SER A 458 -2.82 4.68 0.25
C SER A 458 -2.23 5.09 1.61
N ILE A 459 -3.08 5.34 2.62
CA ILE A 459 -2.64 5.66 4.00
C ILE A 459 -1.96 4.44 4.63
N THR A 460 -2.56 3.25 4.52
CA THR A 460 -1.99 2.00 5.04
C THR A 460 -0.62 1.72 4.39
N HIS A 461 -0.50 1.96 3.08
CA HIS A 461 0.77 1.84 2.37
C HIS A 461 1.82 2.83 2.90
N HIS A 462 1.45 4.10 3.09
CA HIS A 462 2.34 5.12 3.68
C HIS A 462 2.79 4.75 5.10
N GLN A 463 1.90 4.17 5.90
CA GLN A 463 2.19 3.76 7.27
C GLN A 463 3.06 2.49 7.36
N ALA A 464 3.16 1.70 6.28
CA ALA A 464 3.90 0.44 6.26
C ALA A 464 5.41 0.61 6.02
N ILE A 465 6.17 0.95 7.06
CA ILE A 465 7.63 1.15 6.95
C ILE A 465 8.40 -0.17 6.77
N LYS A 466 7.95 -1.26 7.38
CA LYS A 466 8.64 -2.57 7.36
C LYS A 466 7.91 -3.61 6.50
N ASP A 467 7.30 -3.19 5.37
CA ASP A 467 6.47 -4.05 4.51
C ASP A 467 5.33 -4.77 5.26
N ASN A 468 4.89 -4.20 6.39
CA ASN A 468 3.91 -4.76 7.32
C ASN A 468 2.46 -4.32 7.00
N MET A 469 2.15 -4.07 5.74
CA MET A 469 0.86 -3.50 5.31
C MET A 469 -0.35 -4.35 5.73
N ALA A 470 -0.26 -5.67 5.63
CA ALA A 470 -1.33 -6.58 6.06
C ALA A 470 -1.59 -6.48 7.57
N GLU A 471 -0.52 -6.33 8.36
CA GLU A 471 -0.65 -6.18 9.81
C GLU A 471 -1.28 -4.83 10.17
N ILE A 472 -0.84 -3.74 9.55
CA ILE A 472 -1.43 -2.42 9.76
C ILE A 472 -2.91 -2.44 9.42
N SER A 473 -3.30 -3.01 8.27
CA SER A 473 -4.71 -3.16 7.88
C SER A 473 -5.51 -4.01 8.88
N ALA A 474 -4.94 -5.09 9.40
CA ALA A 474 -5.61 -5.92 10.42
C ALA A 474 -5.80 -5.18 11.75
N LYS A 475 -4.79 -4.40 12.17
CA LYS A 475 -4.82 -3.60 13.41
C LYS A 475 -5.79 -2.44 13.31
N ASP A 476 -5.77 -1.73 12.20
CA ASP A 476 -6.72 -0.69 11.85
C ASP A 476 -8.17 -1.23 11.85
N GLY A 477 -8.42 -2.38 11.21
CA GLY A 477 -9.72 -3.05 11.25
C GLY A 477 -10.15 -3.51 12.66
N SER A 478 -9.19 -3.88 13.51
CA SER A 478 -9.47 -4.23 14.92
C SER A 478 -9.83 -2.99 15.75
N GLN A 479 -9.13 -1.87 15.55
CA GLN A 479 -9.42 -0.59 16.19
C GLN A 479 -10.83 -0.12 15.80
N GLU A 480 -11.14 -0.10 14.51
CA GLU A 480 -12.46 0.24 13.98
C GLU A 480 -13.57 -0.65 14.58
N THR A 481 -13.33 -1.96 14.71
CA THR A 481 -14.30 -2.90 15.30
C THR A 481 -14.59 -2.58 16.76
N VAL A 482 -13.57 -2.31 17.57
CA VAL A 482 -13.73 -1.96 18.98
C VAL A 482 -14.51 -0.66 19.12
N VAL A 483 -14.17 0.35 18.33
CA VAL A 483 -14.82 1.66 18.35
C VAL A 483 -16.27 1.56 17.91
N ASN A 484 -16.56 0.82 16.85
CA ASN A 484 -17.93 0.58 16.39
C ASN A 484 -18.77 -0.14 17.45
N LEU A 485 -18.19 -1.08 18.22
CA LEU A 485 -18.89 -1.74 19.30
C LEU A 485 -19.26 -0.75 20.42
N ILE A 486 -18.29 0.06 20.87
CA ILE A 486 -18.50 1.09 21.90
C ILE A 486 -19.52 2.13 21.41
N GLY A 487 -19.38 2.60 20.17
CA GLY A 487 -20.30 3.54 19.53
C GLY A 487 -21.72 2.98 19.40
N SER A 488 -21.86 1.69 19.09
CA SER A 488 -23.17 1.03 18.99
C SER A 488 -23.87 0.88 20.35
N VAL A 489 -23.14 0.51 21.40
CA VAL A 489 -23.69 0.48 22.77
C VAL A 489 -24.10 1.89 23.21
N THR A 490 -23.24 2.87 22.93
CA THR A 490 -23.51 4.28 23.24
C THR A 490 -24.74 4.79 22.50
N SER A 491 -24.89 4.45 21.22
CA SER A 491 -26.02 4.90 20.40
C SER A 491 -27.35 4.33 20.87
N ILE A 492 -27.40 3.06 21.33
CA ILE A 492 -28.59 2.47 21.96
C ILE A 492 -29.01 3.30 23.19
N PHE A 493 -28.07 3.66 24.05
CA PHE A 493 -28.36 4.52 25.20
C PHE A 493 -28.88 5.90 24.75
N LEU A 494 -28.18 6.57 23.83
CA LEU A 494 -28.55 7.91 23.35
C LEU A 494 -29.91 7.95 22.64
N LEU A 495 -30.25 6.92 21.86
CA LEU A 495 -31.53 6.81 21.15
C LEU A 495 -32.74 6.74 22.09
N ASN A 496 -32.53 6.27 23.32
CA ASN A 496 -33.56 6.15 24.36
C ASN A 496 -33.57 7.34 25.32
N TYR A 497 -32.41 7.91 25.63
CA TYR A 497 -32.29 9.06 26.55
C TYR A 497 -32.86 10.34 25.96
N PHE A 498 -32.50 10.68 24.72
CA PHE A 498 -32.99 11.88 24.06
C PHE A 498 -34.39 11.61 23.51
N THR A 499 -35.43 12.23 24.09
CA THR A 499 -36.82 12.12 23.62
C THR A 499 -37.24 13.32 22.78
N SER A 500 -36.82 14.53 23.15
CA SER A 500 -37.16 15.78 22.45
C SER A 500 -36.49 15.89 21.07
N SER A 501 -37.22 16.43 20.09
CA SER A 501 -36.73 16.57 18.70
C SER A 501 -35.56 17.55 18.62
N LEU A 502 -35.65 18.69 19.33
CA LEU A 502 -34.62 19.73 19.33
C LEU A 502 -33.28 19.22 19.86
N LEU A 503 -33.27 18.53 21.01
CA LEU A 503 -32.02 18.02 21.59
C LEU A 503 -31.40 16.92 20.73
N LYS A 504 -32.20 16.08 20.06
CA LYS A 504 -31.70 15.10 19.09
C LYS A 504 -30.98 15.77 17.94
N TRP A 505 -31.60 16.78 17.31
CA TRP A 505 -30.97 17.51 16.21
C TRP A 505 -29.73 18.27 16.65
N ALA A 506 -29.74 18.89 17.84
CA ALA A 506 -28.57 19.55 18.40
C ALA A 506 -27.41 18.57 18.62
N LEU A 507 -27.69 17.38 19.19
CA LEU A 507 -26.71 16.31 19.37
C LEU A 507 -26.14 15.84 18.03
N ILE A 508 -27.01 15.53 17.06
CA ILE A 508 -26.60 15.05 15.73
C ILE A 508 -25.71 16.06 15.02
N LEU A 509 -26.11 17.34 14.99
CA LEU A 509 -25.33 18.39 14.33
C LEU A 509 -24.00 18.62 15.05
N SER A 510 -23.98 18.57 16.38
CA SER A 510 -22.75 18.63 17.17
C SER A 510 -21.80 17.46 16.84
N LEU A 511 -22.32 16.24 16.77
CA LEU A 511 -21.54 15.06 16.39
C LEU A 511 -21.04 15.13 14.95
N MET A 512 -21.82 15.67 14.00
CA MET A 512 -21.37 15.88 12.61
C MET A 512 -20.24 16.92 12.55
N CYS A 513 -20.36 18.04 13.26
CA CYS A 513 -19.27 19.01 13.35
C CYS A 513 -18.01 18.39 13.96
N LEU A 514 -18.17 17.59 15.02
CA LEU A 514 -17.06 16.89 15.66
C LEU A 514 -16.43 15.87 14.71
N HIS A 515 -17.23 15.07 14.01
CA HIS A 515 -16.81 14.08 13.01
C HIS A 515 -15.92 14.70 11.93
N LEU A 516 -16.37 15.80 11.31
CA LEU A 516 -15.59 16.51 10.29
C LEU A 516 -14.35 17.18 10.89
N TYR A 517 -14.44 17.74 12.10
CA TYR A 517 -13.29 18.34 12.76
C TYR A 517 -12.20 17.31 13.09
N THR A 518 -12.57 16.15 13.64
CA THR A 518 -11.63 15.06 13.91
C THR A 518 -10.99 14.52 12.63
N ASN A 519 -11.77 14.42 11.53
CA ASN A 519 -11.21 14.05 10.24
C ASN A 519 -10.21 15.09 9.72
N TYR A 520 -10.54 16.38 9.82
CA TYR A 520 -9.62 17.46 9.46
C TYR A 520 -8.29 17.34 10.21
N LEU A 521 -8.34 17.07 11.52
CA LEU A 521 -7.14 16.81 12.32
C LEU A 521 -6.41 15.55 11.82
N ALA A 522 -7.11 14.42 11.63
CA ALA A 522 -6.53 13.18 11.12
C ALA A 522 -5.77 13.38 9.80
N VAL A 523 -6.39 14.01 8.79
CA VAL A 523 -5.70 14.22 7.50
C VAL A 523 -4.56 15.24 7.60
N LYS A 524 -4.56 16.15 8.59
CA LYS A 524 -3.48 17.10 8.83
C LYS A 524 -2.28 16.48 9.55
N THR A 525 -2.43 15.35 10.24
CA THR A 525 -1.27 14.66 10.85
C THR A 525 -0.46 13.86 9.83
N LEU A 526 -1.07 13.39 8.74
CA LEU A 526 -0.39 12.58 7.71
C LEU A 526 0.75 13.35 7.01
N ILE A 527 1.99 12.86 7.10
CA ILE A 527 3.18 13.49 6.52
C ILE A 527 3.69 12.68 5.32
N PHE A 528 3.04 12.85 4.17
CA PHE A 528 3.49 12.21 2.93
C PHE A 528 4.83 12.78 2.43
N LYS A 529 5.78 11.88 2.12
CA LYS A 529 7.09 12.22 1.54
C LYS A 529 7.10 12.25 0.00
N THR A 530 5.98 11.91 -0.64
CA THR A 530 5.81 11.88 -2.09
C THR A 530 5.18 13.18 -2.61
N PHE A 531 5.51 13.55 -3.84
CA PHE A 531 4.99 14.76 -4.47
C PHE A 531 3.62 14.57 -5.10
N ASN A 532 2.62 15.30 -4.62
CA ASN A 532 1.46 15.67 -5.43
C ASN A 532 1.65 17.06 -6.04
N LYS A 533 0.68 17.52 -6.84
CA LYS A 533 0.74 18.83 -7.51
C LYS A 533 0.92 20.00 -6.53
N GLN A 534 0.29 19.95 -5.37
CA GLN A 534 0.38 21.04 -4.39
C GLN A 534 1.70 21.02 -3.60
N ARG A 535 2.15 19.84 -3.13
CA ARG A 535 3.40 19.68 -2.38
C ARG A 535 4.59 20.08 -3.24
N ILE A 536 4.64 19.65 -4.51
CA ILE A 536 5.72 20.08 -5.41
C ILE A 536 5.66 21.58 -5.68
N ALA A 537 4.48 22.17 -5.83
CA ALA A 537 4.34 23.62 -5.98
C ALA A 537 4.89 24.37 -4.76
N LEU A 538 4.55 23.94 -3.54
CA LEU A 538 5.04 24.56 -2.31
C LEU A 538 6.57 24.41 -2.17
N VAL A 539 7.10 23.22 -2.48
CA VAL A 539 8.55 22.94 -2.47
C VAL A 539 9.30 23.78 -3.49
N LEU A 540 8.81 23.86 -4.73
CA LEU A 540 9.39 24.70 -5.78
C LEU A 540 9.33 26.18 -5.41
N LYS A 541 8.20 26.66 -4.86
CA LYS A 541 8.09 28.05 -4.38
C LYS A 541 9.19 28.35 -3.36
N THR A 542 9.41 27.47 -2.39
CA THR A 542 10.47 27.67 -1.38
C THR A 542 11.87 27.58 -1.97
N TYR A 543 12.13 26.64 -2.88
CA TYR A 543 13.43 26.50 -3.52
C TYR A 543 13.79 27.75 -4.32
N PHE A 544 12.86 28.23 -5.15
CA PHE A 544 13.10 29.37 -6.01
C PHE A 544 13.23 30.68 -5.21
N THR A 545 12.49 30.85 -4.11
CA THR A 545 12.50 32.10 -3.32
C THR A 545 13.56 32.14 -2.21
N ILE A 546 13.95 31.01 -1.63
CA ILE A 546 14.84 30.92 -0.46
C ILE A 546 16.16 30.22 -0.80
N GLY A 547 16.23 29.46 -1.90
CA GLY A 547 17.41 28.66 -2.27
C GLY A 547 17.50 27.30 -1.56
N THR A 548 16.45 26.91 -0.82
CA THR A 548 16.35 25.60 -0.16
C THR A 548 14.90 25.12 -0.14
N VAL A 549 14.70 23.83 0.13
CA VAL A 549 13.38 23.22 0.24
C VAL A 549 12.99 23.04 1.71
N LEU A 550 11.72 23.23 2.04
CA LEU A 550 11.20 22.84 3.34
C LEU A 550 11.06 21.32 3.44
N ASN A 551 11.21 20.78 4.64
CA ASN A 551 10.97 19.36 4.91
C ASN A 551 9.46 19.00 4.79
N PRO A 552 9.12 17.71 4.66
CA PRO A 552 7.73 17.25 4.55
C PRO A 552 6.80 17.76 5.66
N CYS A 553 7.27 17.84 6.92
CA CYS A 553 6.47 18.32 8.04
C CYS A 553 6.01 19.77 7.85
N LYS A 554 6.92 20.66 7.45
CA LYS A 554 6.60 22.08 7.20
C LYS A 554 5.76 22.31 5.95
N ILE A 555 5.90 21.45 4.93
CA ILE A 555 5.00 21.48 3.78
C ILE A 555 3.61 20.97 4.15
N ASN A 556 3.51 19.94 4.99
CA ASN A 556 2.24 19.41 5.49
C ASN A 556 1.41 20.47 6.25
N GLU A 557 2.05 21.29 7.09
CA GLU A 557 1.39 22.42 7.76
C GLU A 557 0.70 23.37 6.76
N ARG A 558 1.30 23.56 5.58
CA ARG A 558 0.81 24.47 4.50
C ARG A 558 -0.05 23.78 3.45
N GLU A 559 -0.11 22.45 3.43
CA GLU A 559 -0.94 21.69 2.49
C GLU A 559 -2.41 21.92 2.82
N ALA A 560 -3.20 22.22 1.78
CA ALA A 560 -4.64 22.43 1.87
C ALA A 560 -5.33 21.08 1.74
N VAL A 561 -6.35 20.86 2.55
CA VAL A 561 -7.08 19.57 2.62
C VAL A 561 -8.43 19.61 1.92
N LEU A 562 -8.90 20.78 1.49
CA LEU A 562 -10.12 20.91 0.71
C LEU A 562 -9.87 20.68 -0.78
N LEU A 563 -10.77 19.94 -1.44
CA LEU A 563 -10.73 19.72 -2.88
C LEU A 563 -10.78 21.05 -3.64
N GLY A 564 -9.98 21.16 -4.71
CA GLY A 564 -9.90 22.36 -5.55
C GLY A 564 -9.10 23.53 -4.94
N GLN A 565 -8.78 23.50 -3.66
CA GLN A 565 -7.96 24.51 -2.99
C GLN A 565 -6.47 24.16 -2.97
N GLY A 566 -5.64 25.16 -2.66
CA GLY A 566 -4.18 25.04 -2.53
C GLY A 566 -3.38 25.80 -3.58
N LEU A 567 -2.06 25.86 -3.37
CA LEU A 567 -1.14 26.54 -4.28
C LEU A 567 -1.07 25.80 -5.62
N LYS A 568 -1.32 26.53 -6.71
CA LYS A 568 -1.22 26.02 -8.08
C LYS A 568 0.10 26.48 -8.69
N VAL A 569 0.76 25.59 -9.43
CA VAL A 569 2.02 25.93 -10.12
C VAL A 569 1.89 27.12 -11.07
N LYS A 570 0.71 27.31 -11.67
CA LYS A 570 0.43 28.47 -12.52
C LYS A 570 0.65 29.81 -11.83
N SER A 571 0.39 29.93 -10.52
CA SER A 571 0.68 31.18 -9.79
C SER A 571 2.17 31.39 -9.51
N ILE A 572 2.97 30.32 -9.61
CA ILE A 572 4.43 30.37 -9.45
C ILE A 572 5.10 30.76 -10.75
N CYS A 573 4.79 30.07 -11.85
CA CYS A 573 5.53 30.23 -13.11
C CYS A 573 4.73 30.89 -14.25
N GLY A 574 3.45 31.20 -14.06
CA GLY A 574 2.56 31.73 -15.10
C GLY A 574 1.96 30.67 -16.04
N PHE A 575 2.38 29.41 -15.93
CA PHE A 575 1.99 28.32 -16.82
C PHE A 575 1.43 27.11 -16.05
N ASP A 576 0.45 26.43 -16.64
CA ASP A 576 0.04 25.08 -16.22
C ASP A 576 1.06 24.06 -16.72
N VAL A 577 1.40 23.05 -15.91
CA VAL A 577 2.30 21.96 -16.30
C VAL A 577 1.49 20.67 -16.46
N VAL A 578 1.57 20.07 -17.65
CA VAL A 578 0.79 18.90 -18.03
C VAL A 578 1.74 17.77 -18.46
N LEU A 579 1.66 16.64 -17.76
CA LEU A 579 2.54 15.48 -17.97
C LEU A 579 1.87 14.43 -18.85
N CYS A 580 2.52 14.03 -19.95
CA CYS A 580 2.13 12.90 -20.80
C CYS A 580 0.73 12.98 -21.43
N HIS A 581 0.36 14.16 -21.92
CA HIS A 581 -0.83 14.36 -22.74
C HIS A 581 -0.48 14.41 -24.24
N SER A 582 -1.50 14.39 -25.09
CA SER A 582 -1.34 14.57 -26.53
C SER A 582 -0.59 15.87 -26.85
N LEU A 583 0.49 15.75 -27.62
CA LEU A 583 1.29 16.90 -28.06
C LEU A 583 0.69 17.62 -29.28
N LYS A 584 -0.41 17.10 -29.85
CA LYS A 584 -1.04 17.60 -31.08
C LYS A 584 -1.35 19.10 -31.01
N GLU A 585 -1.76 19.62 -29.86
CA GLU A 585 -2.03 21.04 -29.70
C GLU A 585 -0.76 21.88 -29.60
N ALA A 586 0.26 21.40 -28.89
CA ALA A 586 1.52 22.10 -28.75
C ALA A 586 2.26 22.19 -30.10
N LEU A 587 2.30 21.08 -30.83
CA LEU A 587 3.03 20.96 -32.11
C LEU A 587 2.50 21.87 -33.22
N LYS A 588 1.23 22.32 -33.17
CA LYS A 588 0.68 23.31 -34.11
C LYS A 588 1.46 24.64 -34.15
N TYR A 589 2.22 24.93 -33.09
CA TYR A 589 2.95 26.18 -32.93
C TYR A 589 4.46 26.05 -33.18
N TYR A 590 4.93 24.85 -33.56
CA TYR A 590 6.35 24.59 -33.81
C TYR A 590 6.57 24.16 -35.26
N LYS A 591 7.67 24.64 -35.85
CA LYS A 591 8.16 24.11 -37.14
C LYS A 591 8.87 22.77 -36.92
N ALA A 592 8.84 21.89 -37.92
CA ALA A 592 9.52 20.59 -37.85
C ALA A 592 11.02 20.70 -37.48
N VAL A 593 11.70 21.73 -37.99
CA VAL A 593 13.12 22.01 -37.67
C VAL A 593 13.31 22.39 -36.19
N GLU A 594 12.39 23.16 -35.61
CA GLU A 594 12.44 23.57 -34.20
C GLU A 594 12.23 22.37 -33.28
N VAL A 595 11.26 21.51 -33.60
CA VAL A 595 11.03 20.26 -32.87
C VAL A 595 12.25 19.35 -32.93
N LYS A 596 12.84 19.15 -34.11
CA LYS A 596 14.05 18.33 -34.28
C LYS A 596 15.21 18.84 -33.42
N ASN A 597 15.42 20.15 -33.39
CA ASN A 597 16.48 20.72 -32.57
C ASN A 597 16.18 20.63 -31.07
N LEU A 598 14.93 20.78 -30.63
CA LEU A 598 14.54 20.52 -29.23
C LEU A 598 14.78 19.06 -28.85
N CYS A 599 14.45 18.10 -29.72
CA CYS A 599 14.77 16.69 -29.50
C CYS A 599 16.29 16.46 -29.33
N ASN A 600 17.12 17.16 -30.10
CA ASN A 600 18.58 17.09 -29.97
C ASN A 600 19.08 17.68 -28.64
N ILE A 601 18.46 18.76 -28.14
CA ILE A 601 18.83 19.38 -26.85
C ILE A 601 18.52 18.43 -25.68
N TYR A 602 17.39 17.73 -25.73
CA TYR A 602 16.93 16.80 -24.68
C TYR A 602 17.31 15.34 -24.97
N MET A 603 18.30 15.08 -25.84
CA MET A 603 18.61 13.73 -26.32
C MET A 603 19.09 12.82 -25.17
N ASP A 604 19.83 13.36 -24.21
CA ASP A 604 20.35 12.70 -23.02
C ASP A 604 19.32 12.61 -21.88
N LYS A 605 18.11 13.17 -22.04
CA LYS A 605 17.03 13.10 -21.05
C LYS A 605 15.93 12.12 -21.47
N LYS A 606 15.19 11.64 -20.48
CA LYS A 606 13.97 10.84 -20.68
C LYS A 606 12.70 11.68 -20.80
N TYR A 607 12.83 12.99 -20.95
CA TYR A 607 11.70 13.90 -21.08
C TYR A 607 11.97 15.00 -22.11
N LEU A 608 10.90 15.52 -22.69
CA LEU A 608 10.90 16.64 -23.65
C LEU A 608 9.88 17.69 -23.20
N LEU A 609 10.25 18.97 -23.30
CA LEU A 609 9.39 20.09 -22.94
C LEU A 609 8.93 20.85 -24.18
N LEU A 610 7.63 21.14 -24.25
CA LEU A 610 7.01 21.96 -25.29
C LEU A 610 6.14 23.03 -24.64
N VAL A 611 6.36 24.29 -25.02
CA VAL A 611 5.64 25.44 -24.46
C VAL A 611 4.53 25.85 -25.41
N CYS A 612 3.29 25.88 -24.91
CA CYS A 612 2.15 26.45 -25.61
C CYS A 612 1.74 27.74 -24.94
N SER A 613 2.25 28.86 -25.44
CA SER A 613 2.02 30.17 -24.83
C SER A 613 0.61 30.70 -24.99
N LYS A 614 -0.14 30.27 -26.02
CA LYS A 614 -1.55 30.62 -26.18
C LYS A 614 -2.41 30.09 -25.03
N ASN A 615 -2.18 28.84 -24.63
CA ASN A 615 -2.93 28.20 -23.56
C ASN A 615 -2.28 28.41 -22.18
N LYS A 616 -1.11 29.06 -22.13
CA LYS A 616 -0.23 29.14 -20.96
C LYS A 616 -0.01 27.75 -20.34
N THR A 617 0.38 26.78 -21.17
CA THR A 617 0.61 25.39 -20.77
C THR A 617 1.96 24.90 -21.25
N ILE A 618 2.69 24.22 -20.37
CA ILE A 618 3.91 23.48 -20.70
C ILE A 618 3.58 21.99 -20.72
N TYR A 619 3.77 21.40 -21.88
CA TYR A 619 3.60 19.97 -22.11
C TYR A 619 4.92 19.26 -21.87
N VAL A 620 4.88 18.27 -20.99
CA VAL A 620 6.01 17.40 -20.70
C VAL A 620 5.72 16.04 -21.30
N SER A 621 6.56 15.60 -22.23
CA SER A 621 6.53 14.23 -22.75
C SER A 621 7.60 13.40 -22.08
N LEU A 622 7.31 12.12 -21.81
CA LEU A 622 8.24 11.17 -21.20
C LEU A 622 8.52 10.00 -22.15
N LYS A 623 9.77 9.51 -22.13
CA LYS A 623 10.16 8.24 -22.74
C LYS A 623 9.58 7.07 -21.94
N ASN A 624 9.53 5.89 -22.55
CA ASN A 624 9.23 4.65 -21.83
C ASN A 624 10.35 4.34 -20.82
N ARG A 625 9.99 3.74 -19.67
CA ARG A 625 10.93 3.37 -18.58
C ARG A 625 11.56 4.58 -17.89
N GLU A 626 10.76 5.64 -17.77
CA GLU A 626 11.04 6.77 -16.89
C GLU A 626 11.10 6.31 -15.42
N THR A 627 11.97 6.95 -14.64
CA THR A 627 12.00 6.82 -13.18
C THR A 627 11.22 7.97 -12.53
N ALA A 628 10.84 7.84 -11.26
CA ALA A 628 10.19 8.93 -10.54
C ALA A 628 11.08 10.19 -10.47
N ALA A 629 12.41 10.00 -10.36
CA ALA A 629 13.39 11.07 -10.44
C ALA A 629 13.34 11.80 -11.79
N ASP A 630 13.21 11.07 -12.90
CA ASP A 630 13.05 11.67 -14.24
C ASP A 630 11.80 12.54 -14.32
N VAL A 631 10.68 12.09 -13.73
CA VAL A 631 9.42 12.86 -13.70
C VAL A 631 9.55 14.13 -12.86
N VAL A 632 10.15 14.03 -11.67
CA VAL A 632 10.37 15.19 -10.79
C VAL A 632 11.32 16.21 -11.45
N ALA A 633 12.38 15.73 -12.11
CA ALA A 633 13.29 16.57 -12.89
C ALA A 633 12.57 17.25 -14.06
N ALA A 634 11.77 16.51 -14.81
CA ALA A 634 10.97 17.06 -15.92
C ALA A 634 10.00 18.14 -15.43
N TYR A 635 9.36 17.93 -14.27
CA TYR A 635 8.47 18.89 -13.65
C TYR A 635 9.23 20.14 -13.19
N PHE A 636 10.39 19.99 -12.55
CA PHE A 636 11.27 21.10 -12.18
C PHE A 636 11.66 21.93 -13.42
N HIS A 637 12.16 21.27 -14.47
CA HIS A 637 12.55 21.92 -15.72
C HIS A 637 11.37 22.67 -16.36
N ALA A 638 10.18 22.07 -16.35
CA ALA A 638 8.97 22.70 -16.88
C ALA A 638 8.60 23.97 -16.10
N VAL A 639 8.63 23.93 -14.76
CA VAL A 639 8.35 25.12 -13.95
C VAL A 639 9.42 26.19 -14.15
N TYR A 640 10.69 25.81 -14.16
CA TYR A 640 11.80 26.74 -14.38
C TYR A 640 11.73 27.41 -15.75
N LEU A 641 11.36 26.64 -16.79
CA LEU A 641 11.12 27.15 -18.14
C LEU A 641 9.91 28.09 -18.19
N GLY A 642 8.86 27.79 -17.42
CA GLY A 642 7.69 28.66 -17.28
C GLY A 642 8.04 30.00 -16.65
N ILE A 643 8.82 29.99 -15.56
CA ILE A 643 9.31 31.22 -14.91
C ILE A 643 10.12 32.04 -15.91
N ALA A 644 11.06 31.39 -16.61
CA ALA A 644 11.92 32.04 -17.57
C ALA A 644 11.15 32.64 -18.76
N THR A 645 10.16 31.90 -19.28
CA THR A 645 9.25 32.37 -20.33
C THR A 645 8.38 33.53 -19.84
N SER A 646 7.96 33.52 -18.58
CA SER A 646 7.21 34.62 -17.97
C SER A 646 8.07 35.87 -17.80
N ILE A 647 9.34 35.73 -17.38
CA ILE A 647 10.30 36.85 -17.32
C ILE A 647 10.49 37.45 -18.72
N TYR A 648 10.74 36.61 -19.73
CA TYR A 648 10.90 37.05 -21.13
C TYR A 648 9.69 37.85 -21.63
N ASN A 649 8.48 37.42 -21.28
CA ASN A 649 7.23 38.05 -21.69
C ASN A 649 6.76 39.17 -20.74
N LYS A 650 7.58 39.57 -19.74
CA LYS A 650 7.25 40.59 -18.73
C LYS A 650 5.94 40.30 -17.98
N ILE A 651 5.68 39.02 -17.71
CA ILE A 651 4.56 38.57 -16.89
C ILE A 651 4.97 38.66 -15.43
N GLU A 652 4.20 39.39 -14.62
CA GLU A 652 4.41 39.49 -13.18
C GLU A 652 4.11 38.14 -12.50
N LEU A 653 4.99 37.72 -11.57
CA LEU A 653 4.91 36.44 -10.86
C LEU A 653 4.96 36.65 -9.35
N ASP A 654 4.17 35.89 -8.59
CA ASP A 654 4.09 35.96 -7.12
C ASP A 654 5.41 35.64 -6.40
N ILE A 655 6.35 35.00 -7.09
CA ILE A 655 7.66 34.61 -6.57
C ILE A 655 8.71 35.71 -6.71
N TYR A 656 8.44 36.77 -7.47
CA TYR A 656 9.38 37.86 -7.71
C TYR A 656 9.08 39.04 -6.77
N SER A 657 9.73 39.09 -5.61
CA SER A 657 9.69 40.29 -4.77
C SER A 657 10.89 41.18 -5.07
N LYS A 658 10.66 42.48 -5.32
CA LYS A 658 11.73 43.49 -5.50
C LYS A 658 12.74 43.54 -4.35
N ARG A 659 12.40 42.98 -3.17
CA ARG A 659 13.29 42.90 -1.99
C ARG A 659 14.33 41.78 -2.05
N GLN A 660 14.20 40.81 -2.97
CA GLN A 660 15.09 39.63 -3.05
C GLN A 660 16.31 39.82 -3.97
N VAL A 661 16.49 41.01 -4.57
CA VAL A 661 17.51 41.31 -5.60
C VAL A 661 18.96 41.15 -5.08
N HIS A 662 19.17 41.19 -3.76
CA HIS A 662 20.51 41.18 -3.16
C HIS A 662 20.98 39.81 -2.63
N HIS A 663 20.15 38.75 -2.69
CA HIS A 663 20.55 37.40 -2.29
C HIS A 663 20.64 36.46 -3.50
N PRO A 664 21.75 35.72 -3.67
CA PRO A 664 21.90 34.79 -4.78
C PRO A 664 20.95 33.59 -4.60
N THR A 665 19.87 33.57 -5.37
CA THR A 665 18.88 32.48 -5.43
C THR A 665 18.81 31.93 -6.86
N SER A 666 18.13 30.79 -7.04
CA SER A 666 17.87 30.24 -8.38
C SER A 666 17.06 31.21 -9.25
N ILE A 667 16.13 32.00 -8.67
CA ILE A 667 15.38 33.05 -9.40
C ILE A 667 16.31 34.17 -9.86
N THR A 668 17.17 34.71 -8.99
CA THR A 668 18.05 35.82 -9.38
C THR A 668 19.06 35.38 -10.44
N THR A 669 19.58 34.15 -10.33
CA THR A 669 20.46 33.55 -11.35
C THR A 669 19.74 33.42 -12.69
N LEU A 670 18.49 32.93 -12.67
CA LEU A 670 17.67 32.86 -13.87
C LEU A 670 17.39 34.25 -14.46
N PHE A 671 17.09 35.23 -13.61
CA PHE A 671 16.79 36.59 -14.04
C PHE A 671 18.00 37.23 -14.74
N THR A 672 19.19 37.15 -14.16
CA THR A 672 20.43 37.63 -14.80
C THR A 672 20.70 36.91 -16.12
N PHE A 673 20.45 35.60 -16.19
CA PHE A 673 20.52 34.85 -17.44
C PHE A 673 19.52 35.38 -18.47
N MET A 674 18.26 35.61 -18.09
CA MET A 674 17.22 36.14 -18.99
C MET A 674 17.52 37.56 -19.51
N GLU A 675 17.99 38.47 -18.66
CA GLU A 675 18.33 39.84 -19.05
C GLU A 675 19.44 39.88 -20.12
N SER A 676 20.39 38.95 -20.05
CA SER A 676 21.46 38.83 -21.06
C SER A 676 20.92 38.48 -22.45
N TYR A 677 19.77 37.80 -22.55
CA TYR A 677 19.11 37.42 -23.80
C TYR A 677 18.09 38.46 -24.29
N GLU A 678 17.48 39.25 -23.39
CA GLU A 678 16.50 40.29 -23.75
C GLU A 678 17.11 41.40 -24.64
N LYS A 679 18.43 41.65 -24.54
CA LYS A 679 19.15 42.65 -25.34
C LYS A 679 19.19 42.39 -26.85
N PHE A 680 18.70 41.24 -27.34
CA PHE A 680 18.88 40.81 -28.74
C PHE A 680 17.65 40.86 -29.66
N GLN A 681 16.48 41.40 -29.28
CA GLN A 681 15.34 41.51 -30.21
C GLN A 681 14.54 42.82 -30.16
N ASN A 682 14.57 43.53 -31.30
CA ASN A 682 13.59 44.54 -31.69
C ASN A 682 12.36 43.86 -32.32
N ASN A 683 11.17 44.22 -31.83
CA ASN A 683 9.87 44.07 -32.49
C ASN A 683 9.52 42.68 -33.06
N ARG A 684 8.89 41.82 -32.24
CA ARG A 684 7.75 40.97 -32.64
C ARG A 684 7.05 40.39 -31.40
N LYS A 685 5.72 40.26 -31.47
CA LYS A 685 4.88 39.50 -30.52
C LYS A 685 5.25 38.01 -30.58
N ILE A 686 6.39 37.62 -30.01
CA ILE A 686 6.83 36.21 -29.96
C ILE A 686 6.59 35.70 -28.56
N TYR A 687 5.66 34.76 -28.42
CA TYR A 687 5.28 34.21 -27.12
C TYR A 687 6.21 33.08 -26.61
N ILE A 688 7.14 32.59 -27.43
CA ILE A 688 8.07 31.47 -27.12
C ILE A 688 9.51 31.96 -27.27
N PRO A 689 10.42 31.72 -26.30
CA PRO A 689 11.82 32.13 -26.41
C PRO A 689 12.52 31.53 -27.66
N PRO A 690 13.52 32.22 -28.23
CA PRO A 690 14.22 31.73 -29.42
C PRO A 690 14.97 30.42 -29.15
N LEU A 691 15.25 29.65 -30.19
CA LEU A 691 15.80 28.31 -30.02
C LEU A 691 17.22 28.27 -29.41
N ASN A 692 18.06 29.29 -29.70
CA ASN A 692 19.40 29.43 -29.12
C ASN A 692 19.36 29.63 -27.60
N TYR A 693 18.25 30.15 -27.07
CA TYR A 693 18.02 30.30 -25.65
C TYR A 693 17.82 28.93 -24.96
N PHE A 694 17.17 27.97 -25.61
CA PHE A 694 16.89 26.65 -25.01
C PHE A 694 18.16 25.88 -24.66
N LYS A 695 19.24 26.00 -25.44
CA LYS A 695 20.51 25.31 -25.14
C LYS A 695 21.20 25.90 -23.90
N GLY A 696 21.24 27.23 -23.78
CA GLY A 696 21.79 27.90 -22.60
C GLY A 696 20.95 27.63 -21.35
N PHE A 697 19.63 27.74 -21.48
CA PHE A 697 18.69 27.42 -20.41
C PHE A 697 18.81 25.96 -19.96
N TYR A 698 18.96 25.02 -20.90
CA TYR A 698 19.12 23.60 -20.61
C TYR A 698 20.32 23.34 -19.69
N ASN A 699 21.47 23.94 -19.99
CA ASN A 699 22.67 23.81 -19.16
C ASN A 699 22.46 24.39 -17.76
N LEU A 700 21.80 25.54 -17.66
CA LEU A 700 21.47 26.17 -16.38
C LEU A 700 20.46 25.34 -15.57
N ALA A 701 19.42 24.81 -16.22
CA ALA A 701 18.41 23.98 -15.58
C ALA A 701 19.01 22.67 -15.06
N ASN A 702 19.93 22.06 -15.81
CA ASN A 702 20.64 20.86 -15.37
C ASN A 702 21.50 21.10 -14.12
N SER A 703 22.28 22.18 -14.08
CA SER A 703 23.11 22.48 -12.90
C SER A 703 22.26 22.80 -11.66
N GLU A 704 21.12 23.46 -11.83
CA GLU A 704 20.16 23.72 -10.75
C GLU A 704 19.42 22.46 -10.30
N THR A 705 19.20 21.47 -11.18
CA THR A 705 18.52 20.22 -10.84
C THR A 705 19.33 19.42 -9.81
N GLU A 706 20.65 19.33 -9.95
CA GLU A 706 21.50 18.61 -8.99
C GLU A 706 21.44 19.24 -7.58
N LYS A 707 21.46 20.57 -7.51
CA LYS A 707 21.29 21.32 -6.25
C LYS A 707 19.91 21.07 -5.63
N PHE A 708 18.87 21.14 -6.46
CA PHE A 708 17.50 20.86 -6.04
C PHE A 708 17.37 19.43 -5.47
N PHE A 709 17.87 18.41 -6.18
CA PHE A 709 17.81 17.02 -5.74
C PHE A 709 18.61 16.78 -4.45
N THR A 710 19.76 17.43 -4.30
CA THR A 710 20.54 17.40 -3.06
C THR A 710 19.74 17.99 -1.90
N ALA A 711 19.07 19.13 -2.13
CA ALA A 711 18.21 19.76 -1.13
C ALA A 711 17.01 18.87 -0.76
N LEU A 712 16.38 18.19 -1.74
CA LEU A 712 15.29 17.23 -1.50
C LEU A 712 15.73 16.07 -0.60
N ARG A 713 16.86 15.43 -0.93
CA ARG A 713 17.40 14.31 -0.14
C ARG A 713 17.75 14.73 1.28
N ARG A 714 18.44 15.87 1.43
CA ARG A 714 18.85 16.40 2.74
C ARG A 714 17.65 16.72 3.64
N ASN A 715 16.51 17.12 3.07
CA ASN A 715 15.29 17.46 3.81
C ASN A 715 14.26 16.31 3.91
N GLY A 716 14.62 15.09 3.48
CA GLY A 716 13.79 13.89 3.71
C GLY A 716 12.67 13.64 2.70
N TRP A 717 12.74 14.20 1.50
CA TRP A 717 11.79 13.93 0.41
C TRP A 717 12.10 12.62 -0.33
N SER A 718 11.06 11.90 -0.78
CA SER A 718 11.21 10.74 -1.66
C SER A 718 11.44 11.21 -3.11
N ILE A 719 12.44 10.64 -3.77
CA ILE A 719 12.69 10.79 -5.21
C ILE A 719 12.47 9.50 -6.00
N ASN A 720 12.11 8.41 -5.31
CA ASN A 720 11.91 7.09 -5.89
C ASN A 720 10.44 6.85 -6.28
N SER A 721 9.53 7.68 -5.78
CA SER A 721 8.09 7.61 -6.02
C SER A 721 7.44 9.00 -6.04
N HIS A 722 6.27 9.11 -6.68
CA HIS A 722 5.51 10.35 -6.72
C HIS A 722 3.99 10.09 -6.81
N CYS A 723 3.18 11.08 -6.49
CA CYS A 723 1.72 11.08 -6.64
C CYS A 723 1.28 12.16 -7.65
N LEU A 724 2.09 12.40 -8.70
CA LEU A 724 1.73 13.30 -9.79
C LEU A 724 0.84 12.57 -10.80
N ALA A 725 -0.23 13.22 -11.25
CA ALA A 725 -1.08 12.69 -12.32
C ALA A 725 -0.33 12.72 -13.65
N ILE A 726 -0.07 11.54 -14.23
CA ILE A 726 0.61 11.37 -15.52
C ILE A 726 -0.37 10.80 -16.54
N GLY A 727 -0.48 11.45 -17.70
CA GLY A 727 -1.29 10.95 -18.81
C GLY A 727 -0.71 9.69 -19.47
N LYS A 728 -1.47 9.10 -20.39
CA LYS A 728 -1.13 7.82 -21.04
C LYS A 728 -0.11 7.95 -22.18
N TYR A 729 0.14 9.16 -22.68
CA TYR A 729 0.99 9.35 -23.86
C TYR A 729 2.47 9.22 -23.47
N ARG A 730 3.22 8.48 -24.28
CA ARG A 730 4.69 8.40 -24.23
C ARG A 730 5.22 8.67 -25.63
N VAL A 731 6.39 9.28 -25.73
CA VAL A 731 7.01 9.58 -27.03
C VAL A 731 8.42 9.01 -27.03
N ASP A 732 8.76 8.37 -28.13
CA ASP A 732 10.13 7.93 -28.44
C ASP A 732 10.66 8.85 -29.55
N TRP A 733 11.50 9.81 -29.18
CA TRP A 733 12.11 10.78 -30.09
C TRP A 733 13.50 10.37 -30.58
N GLU A 734 13.99 9.19 -30.24
CA GLU A 734 15.22 8.63 -30.84
C GLU A 734 14.93 8.04 -32.22
N ASN A 735 13.72 7.48 -32.40
CA ASN A 735 13.20 7.09 -33.70
C ASN A 735 12.51 8.27 -34.39
N ASN A 736 13.29 9.08 -35.13
CA ASN A 736 12.82 10.22 -35.93
C ASN A 736 11.61 9.93 -36.86
N LYS A 737 11.27 8.65 -37.12
CA LYS A 737 10.12 8.21 -37.91
C LYS A 737 8.78 8.18 -37.15
N LYS A 738 8.75 8.39 -35.83
CA LYS A 738 7.56 8.24 -34.96
C LYS A 738 7.25 9.45 -34.07
N LEU A 739 7.69 10.66 -34.42
CA LEU A 739 7.09 11.87 -33.85
C LEU A 739 5.76 12.13 -34.59
N PRO A 740 4.60 12.09 -33.90
CA PRO A 740 3.30 12.28 -34.53
C PRO A 740 3.07 13.69 -35.07
#